data_AF-A0A210PMJ7-F1
#
_entry.id   AF-A0A210PMJ7-F1
#
_cell.length_a   1.000
_cell.length_b   1.000
_cell.length_c   1.000
_cell.angle_alpha   90.00
_cell.angle_beta   90.00
_cell.angle_gamma   90.00
#
_symmetry.space_group_name_H-M   'P 1'
#
loop_
_entity.id
_entity.type
_entity.pdbx_description
1 polymer ?
#
loop_
_entity_poly.entity_id
_entity_poly.type
_entity_poly.pdbx_seq_one_letter_code
_entity_poly.pdbx_strand_id
1 'polypeptide(L)'
;MSAVRKMNSPQWKNFQPPAQDPAILSYQQGSNIVSPILSPTSPTSTSNIRETGLIEKLLHSYGFIQCCDREARLFFHFSEYAGDINTVKIGDAVEFQMSCDRRTGRPIACSIGRIDKDEVSFEVLSEERFTGSVVQEARPTKNKNGCVNGQADGLGRVTYEHNGEWFFLPYGLEDVVETGNAYKIKSGDTVTFYIATDKRNANIQARNLEVISVPTVQSRCQGVVCSMKDSFGFIERDDMVKEIFFHYSEFKGDINELILGDDVEFDVQTRNGKEVAVNIASLPEGTVIFEDIGLDQIVGRVIKTLKNGRRQSDPLGGRITFEGPKGTAEMPFGDKDQIGDYTLCQGDVVEFKVATDRRDKLHRATSICLLEKETFEQNKEQRETGVIVSLKDGYGFIHCAERDSRMFFHFSELLNGEKEVKPQEEVEFTVTQDLSAPDRLMGIRIKYLPKGSVNFTHVRPEKYIGTIEREPALNTSPTKNKDSDCGNIIFDFEGTIQQVPYQLKDLVDPRSPPRYGDKVEFNLAEIKRNNSRGAVNVRVLFRNVASKCLGYVATLKENYGFIESADHEKEVFFHFSSFDGDPTELDLADEVEYTVTRKNAKVSAENIRRVTKGTIPVEEILRDQGVLKGKIIRPMRIVNPEQEEYCGLVQVDPADEDAKPVCYPYGITSLADKRDFLQTADAVKFQLAASKNGVTRAINIAAVRKYIRAKVDSVKGQFGFINYEAAEEGKKLFFHMTEVHDGVDIQAGDEVEFVVVQNQRNKKFSACSVRKITSRQRPERLVSRLKSINDDMISPRMVALRQPKGPDGTKGFAPRIPRQPTV
;
A
#
# COMPACT_ATOMS: atom_id res chain seq x y z
N MET A 1 -38.19 -22.10 37.62
CA MET A 1 -39.43 -22.23 36.83
C MET A 1 -39.12 -23.04 35.59
N SER A 2 -39.62 -24.27 35.59
CA SER A 2 -39.63 -25.26 34.51
C SER A 2 -40.28 -24.68 33.23
N ALA A 3 -39.94 -25.10 32.01
CA ALA A 3 -40.26 -26.42 31.51
C ALA A 3 -39.43 -26.83 30.27
N VAL A 4 -38.95 -28.06 30.34
CA VAL A 4 -38.44 -28.90 29.25
C VAL A 4 -39.64 -29.55 28.55
N ARG A 5 -39.64 -29.65 27.21
CA ARG A 5 -40.48 -30.63 26.48
C ARG A 5 -39.62 -31.44 25.50
N LYS A 6 -39.69 -32.76 25.67
CA LYS A 6 -39.07 -33.83 24.89
C LYS A 6 -40.18 -34.70 24.29
N MET A 7 -39.86 -35.31 23.13
CA MET A 7 -40.37 -36.55 22.52
C MET A 7 -41.72 -36.57 21.79
N ASN A 8 -41.71 -37.05 20.55
CA ASN A 8 -42.07 -38.44 20.26
C ASN A 8 -41.47 -38.98 18.95
N SER A 9 -40.86 -40.16 19.06
CA SER A 9 -40.44 -41.11 18.03
C SER A 9 -41.52 -42.18 17.82
N PRO A 10 -41.50 -42.91 16.68
CA PRO A 10 -41.88 -44.32 16.73
C PRO A 10 -40.85 -45.24 16.06
N GLN A 11 -40.45 -46.29 16.79
CA GLN A 11 -39.83 -47.51 16.25
C GLN A 11 -40.95 -48.49 15.89
N TRP A 12 -40.81 -49.22 14.77
CA TRP A 12 -41.02 -50.67 14.77
C TRP A 12 -40.15 -51.38 13.73
N LYS A 13 -39.74 -52.58 14.13
CA LYS A 13 -38.74 -53.47 13.55
C LYS A 13 -39.33 -54.40 12.49
N ASN A 14 -38.42 -54.94 11.66
CA ASN A 14 -38.47 -56.19 10.88
C ASN A 14 -39.46 -56.25 9.71
N PHE A 15 -38.96 -56.49 8.48
CA PHE A 15 -39.37 -57.63 7.65
C PHE A 15 -38.44 -57.79 6.43
N GLN A 16 -38.03 -59.04 6.19
CA GLN A 16 -37.17 -59.54 5.11
C GLN A 16 -37.90 -59.64 3.77
N PRO A 17 -37.16 -59.77 2.64
CA PRO A 17 -37.73 -59.86 1.29
C PRO A 17 -38.19 -61.30 0.96
N PRO A 18 -39.27 -61.51 0.20
CA PRO A 18 -39.62 -62.84 -0.28
C PRO A 18 -39.02 -63.14 -1.66
N ALA A 19 -38.57 -64.38 -1.79
CA ALA A 19 -38.18 -65.06 -3.01
C ALA A 19 -39.37 -65.75 -3.71
N GLN A 20 -39.21 -65.96 -5.01
CA GLN A 20 -39.62 -67.10 -5.87
C GLN A 20 -41.05 -67.68 -5.85
N ASP A 21 -41.69 -67.57 -7.04
CA ASP A 21 -42.45 -68.58 -7.85
C ASP A 21 -43.71 -69.26 -7.26
N PRO A 22 -44.54 -70.03 -8.01
CA PRO A 22 -44.77 -70.15 -9.47
C PRO A 22 -46.28 -70.19 -9.86
N ALA A 23 -46.62 -70.25 -11.17
CA ALA A 23 -47.77 -70.95 -11.81
C ALA A 23 -48.09 -70.33 -13.20
N ILE A 24 -47.79 -70.97 -14.33
CA ILE A 24 -48.61 -71.97 -15.07
C ILE A 24 -50.10 -71.59 -15.16
N LEU A 25 -50.58 -71.26 -16.37
CA LEU A 25 -51.71 -71.94 -17.05
C LEU A 25 -51.99 -71.34 -18.46
N SER A 26 -51.84 -72.22 -19.45
CA SER A 26 -52.63 -72.43 -20.68
C SER A 26 -53.70 -71.41 -21.13
N TYR A 27 -53.68 -71.05 -22.41
CA TYR A 27 -54.85 -70.77 -23.27
C TYR A 27 -54.50 -71.17 -24.71
N GLN A 28 -55.01 -72.28 -25.25
CA GLN A 28 -56.30 -72.42 -25.96
C GLN A 28 -56.54 -71.42 -27.10
N GLN A 29 -56.60 -72.01 -28.30
CA GLN A 29 -56.89 -71.44 -29.60
C GLN A 29 -58.30 -70.83 -29.68
N GLY A 30 -58.39 -69.70 -30.36
CA GLY A 30 -59.63 -69.07 -30.81
C GLY A 30 -59.43 -68.43 -32.18
N SER A 31 -59.97 -69.09 -33.18
CA SER A 31 -60.07 -68.78 -34.60
C SER A 31 -60.65 -67.40 -34.93
N ASN A 32 -60.06 -66.72 -35.92
CA ASN A 32 -60.71 -66.24 -37.15
C ASN A 32 -59.75 -65.28 -37.86
N ILE A 33 -59.29 -65.62 -39.07
CA ILE A 33 -59.18 -64.72 -40.23
C ILE A 33 -58.89 -65.57 -41.48
N VAL A 34 -59.85 -65.49 -42.39
CA VAL A 34 -59.97 -65.76 -43.83
C VAL A 34 -58.67 -66.08 -44.61
N SER A 35 -58.68 -67.25 -45.26
CA SER A 35 -57.79 -67.66 -46.36
C SER A 35 -58.16 -67.01 -47.71
N PRO A 36 -57.21 -66.79 -48.62
CA PRO A 36 -57.45 -66.93 -50.05
C PRO A 36 -57.10 -68.35 -50.50
N ILE A 37 -57.97 -68.87 -51.37
CA ILE A 37 -57.94 -70.17 -52.01
C ILE A 37 -56.83 -70.21 -53.07
N LEU A 38 -55.94 -71.20 -52.99
CA LEU A 38 -55.32 -71.84 -54.15
C LEU A 38 -55.35 -73.36 -53.95
N SER A 39 -55.75 -74.03 -55.01
CA SER A 39 -56.27 -75.41 -55.12
C SER A 39 -55.29 -76.54 -54.77
N PRO A 40 -55.79 -77.67 -54.22
CA PRO A 40 -55.00 -78.88 -54.01
C PRO A 40 -54.84 -79.68 -55.30
N THR A 41 -53.61 -80.04 -55.64
CA THR A 41 -53.32 -81.11 -56.60
C THR A 41 -53.00 -82.41 -55.86
N SER A 42 -53.47 -83.50 -56.45
CA SER A 42 -53.60 -84.87 -55.97
C SER A 42 -52.27 -85.57 -55.66
N PRO A 43 -52.27 -86.66 -54.86
CA PRO A 43 -51.08 -87.46 -54.61
C PRO A 43 -50.78 -88.36 -55.83
N THR A 44 -49.74 -88.03 -56.59
CA THR A 44 -49.24 -88.86 -57.69
C THR A 44 -47.98 -89.63 -57.26
N SER A 45 -48.10 -90.95 -57.25
CA SER A 45 -47.07 -91.94 -57.59
C SER A 45 -45.61 -91.60 -57.24
N THR A 46 -45.15 -92.05 -56.07
CA THR A 46 -43.73 -92.14 -55.71
C THR A 46 -43.03 -93.22 -56.54
N SER A 47 -42.47 -92.85 -57.69
CA SER A 47 -41.48 -93.70 -58.39
C SER A 47 -40.67 -92.97 -59.49
N ASN A 48 -40.38 -91.67 -59.36
CA ASN A 48 -39.46 -90.96 -60.28
C ASN A 48 -38.79 -89.71 -59.67
N ILE A 49 -38.59 -89.67 -58.35
CA ILE A 49 -37.86 -88.57 -57.70
C ILE A 49 -36.39 -88.97 -57.63
N ARG A 50 -35.52 -88.18 -58.26
CA ARG A 50 -34.07 -88.30 -58.08
C ARG A 50 -33.68 -87.53 -56.83
N GLU A 51 -32.99 -88.20 -55.93
CA GLU A 51 -32.44 -87.63 -54.70
C GLU A 51 -30.95 -87.37 -54.90
N THR A 52 -30.40 -86.43 -54.13
CA THR A 52 -28.96 -86.15 -54.14
C THR A 52 -28.30 -86.70 -52.88
N GLY A 53 -27.02 -87.04 -52.99
CA GLY A 53 -26.26 -87.60 -51.89
C GLY A 53 -24.76 -87.54 -52.14
N LEU A 54 -23.98 -87.79 -51.09
CA LEU A 54 -22.54 -87.94 -51.19
C LEU A 54 -22.14 -89.41 -51.02
N ILE A 55 -21.16 -89.86 -51.79
CA ILE A 55 -20.61 -91.20 -51.63
C ILE A 55 -19.84 -91.27 -50.31
N GLU A 56 -20.38 -91.97 -49.33
CA GLU A 56 -19.79 -92.12 -48.00
C GLU A 56 -18.67 -93.17 -47.99
N LYS A 57 -18.88 -94.27 -48.73
CA LYS A 57 -17.94 -95.40 -48.73
C LYS A 57 -17.98 -96.16 -50.04
N LEU A 58 -16.80 -96.54 -50.54
CA LEU A 58 -16.63 -97.39 -51.72
C LEU A 58 -15.88 -98.68 -51.34
N LEU A 59 -16.36 -99.81 -51.84
CA LEU A 59 -15.79 -101.15 -51.68
C LEU A 59 -15.60 -101.78 -53.07
N HIS A 60 -15.05 -102.99 -53.17
CA HIS A 60 -14.62 -103.58 -54.44
C HIS A 60 -15.71 -103.74 -55.53
N SER A 61 -17.00 -103.83 -55.17
CA SER A 61 -18.11 -103.99 -56.13
C SER A 61 -19.38 -103.20 -55.80
N TYR A 62 -19.36 -102.43 -54.71
CA TYR A 62 -20.52 -101.68 -54.22
C TYR A 62 -20.10 -100.51 -53.34
N GLY A 63 -21.02 -99.59 -53.08
CA GLY A 63 -20.79 -98.44 -52.20
C GLY A 63 -22.01 -98.07 -51.37
N PHE A 64 -21.84 -97.03 -50.56
CA PHE A 64 -22.90 -96.39 -49.77
C PHE A 64 -22.98 -94.91 -50.10
N ILE A 65 -24.20 -94.43 -50.34
CA ILE A 65 -24.52 -93.01 -50.54
C ILE A 65 -25.24 -92.52 -49.28
N GLN A 66 -24.74 -91.43 -48.73
CA GLN A 66 -25.42 -90.68 -47.69
C GLN A 66 -26.34 -89.67 -48.36
N CYS A 67 -27.65 -89.80 -48.14
CA CYS A 67 -28.65 -88.90 -48.71
C CYS A 67 -28.48 -87.47 -48.18
N CYS A 68 -28.67 -86.47 -49.05
CA CYS A 68 -28.72 -85.06 -48.66
C CYS A 68 -30.10 -84.68 -48.12
N ASP A 69 -31.15 -85.22 -48.72
CA ASP A 69 -32.54 -84.82 -48.44
C ASP A 69 -33.16 -85.55 -47.24
N ARG A 70 -32.47 -86.55 -46.66
CA ARG A 70 -32.94 -87.33 -45.50
C ARG A 70 -31.81 -88.04 -44.78
N GLU A 71 -32.03 -88.45 -43.54
CA GLU A 71 -31.12 -89.30 -42.77
C GLU A 71 -31.20 -90.77 -43.21
N ALA A 72 -30.86 -91.05 -44.47
CA ALA A 72 -30.78 -92.40 -45.01
C ALA A 72 -29.40 -92.67 -45.61
N ARG A 73 -28.91 -93.88 -45.34
CA ARG A 73 -27.68 -94.41 -45.92
C ARG A 73 -28.04 -95.54 -46.87
N LEU A 74 -27.90 -95.30 -48.16
CA LEU A 74 -28.36 -96.20 -49.20
C LEU A 74 -27.21 -97.00 -49.78
N PHE A 75 -27.43 -98.31 -49.92
CA PHE A 75 -26.51 -99.20 -50.62
C PHE A 75 -26.70 -99.05 -52.13
N PHE A 76 -25.60 -99.12 -52.89
CA PHE A 76 -25.66 -99.27 -54.34
C PHE A 76 -24.61 -100.24 -54.87
N HIS A 77 -24.94 -100.93 -55.94
CA HIS A 77 -24.00 -101.77 -56.68
C HIS A 77 -23.36 -100.96 -57.82
N PHE A 78 -22.12 -101.25 -58.19
CA PHE A 78 -21.41 -100.48 -59.24
C PHE A 78 -22.10 -100.52 -60.61
N SER A 79 -22.90 -101.55 -60.88
CA SER A 79 -23.72 -101.63 -62.10
C SER A 79 -24.78 -100.52 -62.21
N GLU A 80 -25.15 -99.91 -61.09
CA GLU A 80 -26.15 -98.85 -61.03
C GLU A 80 -25.52 -97.45 -61.26
N TYR A 81 -24.20 -97.35 -61.34
CA TYR A 81 -23.50 -96.09 -61.60
C TYR A 81 -23.36 -95.86 -63.11
N ALA A 82 -23.90 -94.73 -63.59
CA ALA A 82 -23.97 -94.38 -65.00
C ALA A 82 -22.65 -93.81 -65.58
N GLY A 83 -21.61 -93.63 -64.76
CA GLY A 83 -20.29 -93.13 -65.17
C GLY A 83 -19.17 -94.17 -65.09
N ASP A 84 -17.92 -93.73 -65.32
CA ASP A 84 -16.75 -94.60 -65.15
C ASP A 84 -16.45 -94.83 -63.66
N ILE A 85 -16.57 -96.08 -63.21
CA ILE A 85 -16.36 -96.51 -61.83
C ILE A 85 -14.95 -96.14 -61.32
N ASN A 86 -13.94 -96.05 -62.21
CA ASN A 86 -12.57 -95.68 -61.83
C ASN A 86 -12.43 -94.21 -61.43
N THR A 87 -13.40 -93.37 -61.81
CA THR A 87 -13.36 -91.93 -61.54
C THR A 87 -14.10 -91.52 -60.27
N VAL A 88 -14.79 -92.48 -59.65
CA VAL A 88 -15.64 -92.29 -58.46
C VAL A 88 -14.80 -92.34 -57.20
N LYS A 89 -14.95 -91.32 -56.35
CA LYS A 89 -14.25 -91.21 -55.07
C LYS A 89 -15.22 -91.01 -53.91
N ILE A 90 -14.78 -91.36 -52.71
CA ILE A 90 -15.48 -91.03 -51.47
C ILE A 90 -15.59 -89.50 -51.39
N GLY A 91 -16.80 -89.00 -51.15
CA GLY A 91 -17.14 -87.58 -51.12
C GLY A 91 -17.65 -87.00 -52.45
N ASP A 92 -17.71 -87.79 -53.54
CA ASP A 92 -18.32 -87.33 -54.79
C ASP A 92 -19.83 -87.14 -54.64
N ALA A 93 -20.33 -86.05 -55.23
CA ALA A 93 -21.73 -85.71 -55.31
C ALA A 93 -22.43 -86.53 -56.40
N VAL A 94 -23.52 -87.17 -56.02
CA VAL A 94 -24.28 -88.05 -56.91
C VAL A 94 -25.77 -87.80 -56.79
N GLU A 95 -26.46 -87.86 -57.93
CA GLU A 95 -27.90 -88.02 -58.01
C GLU A 95 -28.24 -89.50 -58.14
N PHE A 96 -29.31 -89.96 -57.51
CA PHE A 96 -29.73 -91.35 -57.57
C PHE A 96 -31.25 -91.46 -57.44
N GLN A 97 -31.80 -92.58 -57.88
CA GLN A 97 -33.19 -92.92 -57.65
C GLN A 97 -33.26 -93.96 -56.53
N MET A 98 -34.17 -93.78 -55.56
CA MET A 98 -34.42 -94.82 -54.57
C MET A 98 -35.32 -95.90 -55.17
N SER A 99 -34.91 -97.15 -55.03
CA SER A 99 -35.72 -98.33 -55.29
C SER A 99 -35.62 -99.30 -54.10
N CYS A 100 -36.42 -100.36 -54.08
CA CYS A 100 -36.32 -101.43 -53.10
C CYS A 100 -35.73 -102.68 -53.74
N ASP A 101 -34.77 -103.33 -53.07
CA ASP A 101 -34.24 -104.62 -53.50
C ASP A 101 -35.37 -105.65 -53.53
N ARG A 102 -35.68 -106.21 -54.71
CA ARG A 102 -36.77 -107.18 -54.90
C ARG A 102 -36.62 -108.44 -54.05
N ARG A 103 -35.41 -108.76 -53.60
CA ARG A 103 -35.15 -109.95 -52.76
C ARG A 103 -35.26 -109.67 -51.26
N THR A 104 -34.87 -108.47 -50.80
CA THR A 104 -34.76 -108.16 -49.36
C THR A 104 -35.70 -107.07 -48.88
N GLY A 105 -36.37 -106.35 -49.78
CA GLY A 105 -37.21 -105.20 -49.48
C GLY A 105 -36.45 -103.97 -48.97
N ARG A 106 -35.12 -104.02 -48.90
CA ARG A 106 -34.29 -102.92 -48.37
C ARG A 106 -34.18 -101.79 -49.40
N PRO A 107 -34.19 -100.52 -48.96
CA PRO A 107 -34.00 -99.39 -49.86
C PRO A 107 -32.57 -99.39 -50.40
N ILE A 108 -32.44 -99.29 -51.71
CA ILE A 108 -31.18 -99.21 -52.46
C ILE A 108 -31.21 -98.01 -53.39
N ALA A 109 -30.03 -97.47 -53.70
CA ALA A 109 -29.87 -96.43 -54.71
C ALA A 109 -29.58 -97.09 -56.07
N CYS A 110 -30.35 -96.70 -57.09
CA CYS A 110 -30.20 -97.12 -58.48
C CYS A 110 -30.09 -95.90 -59.41
N SER A 111 -29.63 -96.09 -60.66
CA SER A 111 -29.51 -95.01 -61.66
C SER A 111 -28.70 -93.79 -61.17
N ILE A 112 -27.49 -94.07 -60.68
CA ILE A 112 -26.63 -93.11 -60.00
C ILE A 112 -25.80 -92.34 -61.03
N GLY A 113 -25.94 -91.02 -61.06
CA GLY A 113 -25.16 -90.11 -61.90
C GLY A 113 -24.24 -89.24 -61.05
N ARG A 114 -23.06 -88.87 -61.56
CA ARG A 114 -22.23 -87.84 -60.94
C ARG A 114 -22.82 -86.47 -61.25
N ILE A 115 -22.88 -85.61 -60.25
CA ILE A 115 -23.26 -84.20 -60.40
C ILE A 115 -22.18 -83.31 -59.81
N ASP A 116 -22.26 -82.02 -60.12
CA ASP A 116 -21.34 -81.06 -59.56
C ASP A 116 -21.52 -80.98 -58.03
N LYS A 117 -20.39 -80.84 -57.32
CA LYS A 117 -20.39 -80.78 -55.86
C LYS A 117 -21.09 -79.52 -55.36
N ASP A 118 -21.09 -78.45 -56.16
CA ASP A 118 -21.73 -77.18 -55.81
C ASP A 118 -23.27 -77.23 -55.92
N GLU A 119 -23.83 -78.22 -56.64
CA GLU A 119 -25.28 -78.44 -56.73
C GLU A 119 -25.82 -79.32 -55.59
N VAL A 120 -24.93 -79.91 -54.77
CA VAL A 120 -25.27 -80.83 -53.69
C VAL A 120 -24.92 -80.23 -52.34
N SER A 121 -25.86 -79.47 -51.80
CA SER A 121 -25.80 -78.96 -50.44
C SER A 121 -26.77 -79.71 -49.51
N PHE A 122 -26.30 -79.98 -48.29
CA PHE A 122 -27.15 -80.41 -47.17
C PHE A 122 -28.05 -79.28 -46.65
N GLU A 123 -27.71 -78.04 -47.01
CA GLU A 123 -28.32 -76.81 -46.50
C GLU A 123 -28.89 -75.98 -47.65
N VAL A 124 -30.10 -75.45 -47.47
CA VAL A 124 -30.71 -74.45 -48.36
C VAL A 124 -30.43 -73.07 -47.77
N LEU A 125 -29.64 -72.27 -48.49
CA LEU A 125 -29.41 -70.86 -48.15
C LEU A 125 -30.61 -70.01 -48.55
N SER A 126 -30.92 -68.98 -47.78
CA SER A 126 -31.89 -67.96 -48.16
C SER A 126 -31.45 -67.21 -49.42
N GLU A 127 -32.41 -66.78 -50.25
CA GLU A 127 -32.12 -65.99 -51.47
C GLU A 127 -31.56 -64.60 -51.13
N GLU A 128 -32.03 -64.01 -50.04
CA GLU A 128 -31.60 -62.71 -49.54
C GLU A 128 -30.65 -62.87 -48.33
N ARG A 129 -29.75 -61.90 -48.17
CA ARG A 129 -28.99 -61.75 -46.93
C ARG A 129 -29.85 -61.01 -45.89
N PHE A 130 -29.80 -61.49 -44.66
CA PHE A 130 -30.43 -60.87 -43.51
C PHE A 130 -29.41 -60.00 -42.77
N THR A 131 -29.88 -58.91 -42.17
CA THR A 131 -29.06 -58.04 -41.33
C THR A 131 -29.40 -58.29 -39.88
N GLY A 132 -28.37 -58.41 -39.05
CA GLY A 132 -28.52 -58.72 -37.65
C GLY A 132 -27.38 -58.22 -36.77
N SER A 133 -27.52 -58.38 -35.46
CA SER A 133 -26.50 -58.02 -34.48
C SER A 133 -25.95 -59.25 -33.76
N VAL A 134 -24.65 -59.24 -33.46
CA VAL A 134 -23.98 -60.36 -32.79
C VAL A 134 -24.27 -60.30 -31.30
N VAL A 135 -24.91 -61.34 -30.75
CA VAL A 135 -25.21 -61.43 -29.31
C VAL A 135 -24.10 -62.20 -28.59
N GLN A 136 -23.57 -63.25 -29.21
CA GLN A 136 -22.55 -64.12 -28.62
C GLN A 136 -21.46 -64.46 -29.63
N GLU A 137 -20.20 -64.27 -29.24
CA GLU A 137 -19.05 -64.63 -30.06
C GLU A 137 -18.80 -66.14 -30.09
N ALA A 138 -18.47 -66.68 -31.27
CA ALA A 138 -18.07 -68.08 -31.43
C ALA A 138 -16.69 -68.34 -30.78
N ARG A 139 -16.54 -69.48 -30.08
CA ARG A 139 -15.32 -69.86 -29.37
C ARG A 139 -14.69 -71.11 -29.98
N PRO A 140 -13.36 -71.20 -30.10
CA PRO A 140 -12.69 -72.40 -30.57
C PRO A 140 -12.78 -73.52 -29.52
N THR A 141 -13.58 -74.55 -29.78
CA THR A 141 -13.75 -75.71 -28.89
C THR A 141 -12.58 -76.70 -29.06
N LYS A 142 -11.89 -77.05 -27.96
CA LYS A 142 -10.89 -78.14 -27.93
C LYS A 142 -11.53 -79.40 -27.34
N ASN A 143 -11.69 -80.46 -28.13
CA ASN A 143 -12.25 -81.74 -27.67
C ASN A 143 -11.35 -82.44 -26.64
N LYS A 144 -11.91 -82.75 -25.46
CA LYS A 144 -11.47 -83.87 -24.60
C LYS A 144 -12.66 -84.44 -23.80
N ASN A 145 -13.00 -85.68 -24.14
CA ASN A 145 -13.71 -86.71 -23.36
C ASN A 145 -15.17 -86.43 -22.94
N GLY A 146 -16.09 -87.20 -23.54
CA GLY A 146 -17.52 -87.07 -23.41
C GLY A 146 -18.10 -87.25 -22.01
N CYS A 147 -18.98 -86.32 -21.65
CA CYS A 147 -20.13 -86.42 -20.75
C CYS A 147 -21.07 -85.26 -21.15
N VAL A 148 -22.26 -85.54 -21.66
CA VAL A 148 -23.22 -84.52 -22.11
C VAL A 148 -23.96 -83.93 -20.91
N ASN A 149 -23.89 -82.61 -20.73
CA ASN A 149 -24.95 -81.81 -20.11
C ASN A 149 -25.17 -80.58 -20.99
N GLY A 150 -26.38 -80.46 -21.53
CA GLY A 150 -26.70 -79.62 -22.68
C GLY A 150 -26.63 -78.12 -22.43
N GLN A 151 -25.71 -77.47 -23.15
CA GLN A 151 -25.88 -76.17 -23.79
C GLN A 151 -24.85 -76.11 -24.93
N ALA A 152 -25.31 -75.70 -26.12
CA ALA A 152 -24.57 -75.74 -27.39
C ALA A 152 -23.09 -75.31 -27.26
N ASP A 153 -22.19 -76.27 -27.50
CA ASP A 153 -20.74 -76.13 -27.46
C ASP A 153 -20.23 -75.13 -28.52
N GLY A 154 -19.56 -74.07 -28.08
CA GLY A 154 -18.66 -73.23 -28.90
C GLY A 154 -19.27 -72.31 -29.97
N LEU A 155 -20.55 -72.47 -30.33
CA LEU A 155 -21.19 -71.67 -31.38
C LEU A 155 -21.52 -70.23 -30.91
N GLY A 156 -21.30 -69.26 -31.79
CA GLY A 156 -21.76 -67.88 -31.63
C GLY A 156 -23.25 -67.74 -31.92
N ARG A 157 -23.83 -66.57 -31.62
CA ARG A 157 -25.24 -66.24 -31.89
C ARG A 157 -25.39 -64.86 -32.50
N VAL A 158 -26.20 -64.75 -33.55
CA VAL A 158 -26.65 -63.50 -34.15
C VAL A 158 -28.15 -63.37 -34.03
N THR A 159 -28.65 -62.14 -33.98
CA THR A 159 -30.09 -61.83 -34.01
C THR A 159 -30.46 -61.12 -35.28
N TYR A 160 -31.58 -61.48 -35.90
CA TYR A 160 -32.19 -60.70 -36.97
C TYR A 160 -33.66 -60.43 -36.67
N GLU A 161 -34.17 -59.33 -37.21
CA GLU A 161 -35.57 -58.96 -37.12
C GLU A 161 -36.32 -59.45 -38.36
N HIS A 162 -37.45 -60.12 -38.15
CA HIS A 162 -38.37 -60.48 -39.22
C HIS A 162 -39.81 -60.28 -38.73
N ASN A 163 -40.59 -59.47 -39.45
CA ASN A 163 -41.98 -59.13 -39.10
C ASN A 163 -42.18 -58.58 -37.67
N GLY A 164 -41.21 -57.82 -37.15
CA GLY A 164 -41.27 -57.23 -35.81
C GLY A 164 -40.89 -58.18 -34.66
N GLU A 165 -40.51 -59.42 -34.97
CA GLU A 165 -39.98 -60.38 -33.99
C GLU A 165 -38.48 -60.60 -34.19
N TRP A 166 -37.79 -60.86 -33.08
CA TRP A 166 -36.34 -61.05 -33.04
C TRP A 166 -36.01 -62.53 -32.93
N PHE A 167 -35.27 -63.05 -33.91
CA PHE A 167 -34.88 -64.46 -33.99
C PHE A 167 -33.38 -64.61 -33.71
N PHE A 168 -33.00 -65.70 -33.03
CA PHE A 168 -31.61 -66.00 -32.71
C PHE A 168 -31.13 -67.16 -33.59
N LEU A 169 -30.02 -66.95 -34.31
CA LEU A 169 -29.40 -67.98 -35.14
C LEU A 169 -27.97 -68.28 -34.65
N PRO A 170 -27.62 -69.57 -34.50
CA PRO A 170 -26.26 -69.96 -34.18
C PRO A 170 -25.33 -69.84 -35.41
N TYR A 171 -24.05 -69.55 -35.18
CA TYR A 171 -23.00 -69.55 -36.21
C TYR A 171 -21.67 -70.11 -35.67
N GLY A 172 -20.90 -70.77 -36.52
CA GLY A 172 -19.55 -71.28 -36.25
C GLY A 172 -18.44 -70.29 -36.59
N LEU A 173 -17.20 -70.62 -36.24
CA LEU A 173 -16.03 -69.78 -36.61
C LEU A 173 -15.75 -69.83 -38.12
N GLU A 174 -16.09 -70.96 -38.75
CA GLU A 174 -16.03 -71.22 -40.18
C GLU A 174 -17.03 -70.40 -40.99
N ASP A 175 -18.08 -69.88 -40.34
CA ASP A 175 -19.17 -69.17 -41.00
C ASP A 175 -18.89 -67.67 -41.14
N VAL A 176 -17.74 -67.20 -40.66
CA VAL A 176 -17.29 -65.81 -40.74
C VAL A 176 -16.43 -65.61 -41.99
N VAL A 177 -16.85 -64.70 -42.87
CA VAL A 177 -16.09 -64.37 -44.09
C VAL A 177 -14.97 -63.39 -43.73
N GLU A 178 -13.71 -63.83 -43.86
CA GLU A 178 -12.54 -62.96 -43.66
C GLU A 178 -12.36 -62.01 -44.86
N THR A 179 -13.06 -60.87 -44.86
CA THR A 179 -12.95 -59.87 -45.92
C THR A 179 -11.71 -58.98 -45.72
N GLY A 180 -10.52 -59.44 -46.14
CA GLY A 180 -9.31 -58.63 -46.42
C GLY A 180 -8.66 -57.81 -45.28
N ASN A 181 -9.36 -57.59 -44.17
CA ASN A 181 -8.90 -57.02 -42.91
C ASN A 181 -9.20 -58.06 -41.83
N ALA A 182 -8.20 -58.39 -41.00
CA ALA A 182 -8.29 -59.37 -39.92
C ALA A 182 -9.16 -58.90 -38.73
N TYR A 183 -10.39 -58.45 -39.01
CA TYR A 183 -11.34 -57.99 -38.01
C TYR A 183 -12.08 -59.20 -37.41
N LYS A 184 -11.91 -59.42 -36.11
CA LYS A 184 -12.67 -60.43 -35.36
C LYS A 184 -14.02 -59.82 -34.95
N ILE A 185 -15.11 -60.48 -35.36
CA ILE A 185 -16.48 -60.12 -34.98
C ILE A 185 -16.63 -60.13 -33.46
N LYS A 186 -17.22 -59.06 -32.90
CA LYS A 186 -17.51 -58.91 -31.47
C LYS A 186 -19.00 -58.82 -31.18
N SER A 187 -19.39 -59.09 -29.93
CA SER A 187 -20.75 -58.83 -29.46
C SER A 187 -21.13 -57.35 -29.69
N GLY A 188 -22.26 -57.12 -30.36
CA GLY A 188 -22.78 -55.80 -30.72
C GLY A 188 -22.54 -55.38 -32.18
N ASP A 189 -21.68 -56.09 -32.92
CA ASP A 189 -21.42 -55.77 -34.33
C ASP A 189 -22.65 -56.05 -35.21
N THR A 190 -22.90 -55.17 -36.18
CA THR A 190 -23.96 -55.38 -37.17
C THR A 190 -23.39 -56.15 -38.36
N VAL A 191 -23.93 -57.34 -38.58
CA VAL A 191 -23.48 -58.30 -39.57
C VAL A 191 -24.59 -58.59 -40.58
N THR A 192 -24.21 -58.89 -41.82
CA THR A 192 -25.10 -59.49 -42.82
C THR A 192 -24.75 -60.95 -43.00
N PHE A 193 -25.75 -61.81 -43.12
CA PHE A 193 -25.56 -63.26 -43.25
C PHE A 193 -26.69 -63.91 -44.04
N TYR A 194 -26.47 -65.12 -44.54
CA TYR A 194 -27.51 -65.96 -45.11
C TYR A 194 -28.08 -66.90 -44.06
N ILE A 195 -29.39 -67.15 -44.15
CA ILE A 195 -30.06 -68.15 -43.31
C ILE A 195 -29.94 -69.50 -44.01
N ALA A 196 -29.15 -70.41 -43.45
CA ALA A 196 -29.00 -71.77 -43.94
C ALA A 196 -29.95 -72.70 -43.19
N THR A 197 -30.81 -73.41 -43.92
CA THR A 197 -31.70 -74.45 -43.36
C THR A 197 -31.21 -75.83 -43.77
N ASP A 198 -30.81 -76.65 -42.80
CA ASP A 198 -30.42 -78.04 -43.05
C ASP A 198 -31.65 -78.86 -43.48
N LYS A 199 -31.58 -79.50 -44.66
CA LYS A 199 -32.68 -80.27 -45.25
C LYS A 199 -33.07 -81.50 -44.42
N ARG A 200 -32.20 -82.00 -43.55
CA ARG A 200 -32.40 -83.26 -42.81
C ARG A 200 -33.16 -83.07 -41.51
N ASN A 201 -32.83 -82.03 -40.77
CA ASN A 201 -33.33 -81.78 -39.43
C ASN A 201 -34.08 -80.45 -39.31
N ALA A 202 -34.16 -79.66 -40.39
CA ALA A 202 -34.73 -78.32 -40.43
C ALA A 202 -34.08 -77.33 -39.45
N ASN A 203 -32.85 -77.59 -39.00
CA ASN A 203 -32.09 -76.65 -38.18
C ASN A 203 -31.67 -75.46 -39.03
N ILE A 204 -31.78 -74.28 -38.43
CA ILE A 204 -31.48 -73.02 -39.09
C ILE A 204 -30.22 -72.42 -38.46
N GLN A 205 -29.27 -71.99 -39.29
CA GLN A 205 -28.00 -71.39 -38.88
C GLN A 205 -27.68 -70.15 -39.71
N ALA A 206 -26.85 -69.25 -39.18
CA ALA A 206 -26.33 -68.12 -39.94
C ALA A 206 -25.02 -68.50 -40.62
N ARG A 207 -24.93 -68.31 -41.94
CA ARG A 207 -23.76 -68.60 -42.78
C ARG A 207 -23.27 -67.34 -43.50
N ASN A 208 -21.96 -67.30 -43.79
CA ASN A 208 -21.29 -66.20 -44.49
C ASN A 208 -21.54 -64.83 -43.82
N LEU A 209 -21.19 -64.73 -42.53
CA LEU A 209 -21.27 -63.49 -41.78
C LEU A 209 -20.25 -62.49 -42.31
N GLU A 210 -20.72 -61.35 -42.79
CA GLU A 210 -19.92 -60.20 -43.22
C GLU A 210 -20.26 -59.00 -42.33
N VAL A 211 -19.26 -58.29 -41.82
CA VAL A 211 -19.46 -57.10 -40.98
C VAL A 211 -19.85 -55.91 -41.87
N ILE A 212 -21.06 -55.36 -41.67
CA ILE A 212 -21.55 -54.19 -42.42
C ILE A 212 -21.13 -52.90 -41.71
N SER A 213 -21.30 -52.87 -40.38
CA SER A 213 -20.97 -51.72 -39.57
C SER A 213 -20.57 -52.16 -38.17
N VAL A 214 -19.38 -51.70 -37.77
CA VAL A 214 -19.04 -51.56 -36.35
C VAL A 214 -19.97 -50.45 -35.81
N PRO A 215 -20.56 -50.57 -34.61
CA PRO A 215 -21.38 -49.50 -34.06
C PRO A 215 -20.53 -48.25 -33.81
N THR A 216 -20.43 -47.38 -34.82
CA THR A 216 -19.89 -46.02 -34.67
C THR A 216 -20.98 -45.16 -34.03
N VAL A 217 -21.29 -45.44 -32.77
CA VAL A 217 -22.01 -44.53 -31.86
C VAL A 217 -21.43 -44.72 -30.46
N GLN A 218 -20.14 -44.48 -30.29
CA GLN A 218 -19.74 -43.69 -29.14
C GLN A 218 -19.66 -42.28 -29.68
N SER A 219 -20.70 -41.49 -29.45
CA SER A 219 -20.59 -40.03 -29.60
C SER A 219 -19.39 -39.63 -28.78
N ARG A 220 -18.27 -39.31 -29.44
CA ARG A 220 -17.09 -38.84 -28.73
C ARG A 220 -17.50 -37.52 -28.12
N CYS A 221 -17.58 -37.50 -26.80
CA CYS A 221 -17.92 -36.30 -26.06
C CYS A 221 -16.68 -35.41 -26.05
N GLN A 222 -16.92 -34.11 -26.06
CA GLN A 222 -15.83 -33.16 -25.87
C GLN A 222 -15.94 -32.57 -24.47
N GLY A 223 -14.88 -31.92 -24.03
CA GLY A 223 -14.87 -31.31 -22.72
C GLY A 223 -13.57 -30.61 -22.43
N VAL A 224 -13.50 -30.00 -21.25
CA VAL A 224 -12.33 -29.26 -20.80
C VAL A 224 -11.85 -29.85 -19.48
N VAL A 225 -10.54 -30.04 -19.36
CA VAL A 225 -9.95 -30.56 -18.12
C VAL A 225 -10.09 -29.53 -17.00
N CYS A 226 -11.00 -29.78 -16.05
CA CYS A 226 -11.32 -28.84 -14.97
C CYS A 226 -10.53 -29.11 -13.67
N SER A 227 -10.08 -30.35 -13.46
CA SER A 227 -9.31 -30.74 -12.27
C SER A 227 -8.34 -31.87 -12.56
N MET A 228 -7.13 -31.75 -12.01
CA MET A 228 -6.04 -32.73 -12.12
C MET A 228 -5.52 -33.04 -10.71
N LYS A 229 -5.31 -34.33 -10.41
CA LYS A 229 -4.75 -34.83 -9.14
C LYS A 229 -3.58 -35.77 -9.43
N ASP A 230 -3.08 -36.52 -8.44
CA ASP A 230 -1.84 -37.29 -8.62
C ASP A 230 -1.91 -38.43 -9.66
N SER A 231 -3.10 -38.98 -9.95
CA SER A 231 -3.26 -40.14 -10.87
C SER A 231 -4.55 -40.12 -11.70
N PHE A 232 -5.39 -39.11 -11.51
CA PHE A 232 -6.69 -39.00 -12.14
C PHE A 232 -7.10 -37.54 -12.26
N GLY A 233 -8.08 -37.27 -13.10
CA GLY A 233 -8.64 -35.94 -13.27
C GLY A 233 -10.15 -35.98 -13.50
N PHE A 234 -10.70 -34.79 -13.71
CA PHE A 234 -12.09 -34.58 -14.08
C PHE A 234 -12.14 -33.71 -15.33
N ILE A 235 -13.02 -34.08 -16.26
CA ILE A 235 -13.32 -33.34 -17.48
C ILE A 235 -14.73 -32.79 -17.36
N GLU A 236 -14.91 -31.49 -17.57
CA GLU A 236 -16.22 -30.89 -17.70
C GLU A 236 -16.76 -31.18 -19.10
N ARG A 237 -17.94 -31.83 -19.20
CA ARG A 237 -18.47 -32.29 -20.48
C ARG A 237 -19.17 -31.17 -21.25
N ASP A 238 -19.04 -31.20 -22.58
CA ASP A 238 -19.69 -30.25 -23.49
C ASP A 238 -21.19 -30.54 -23.71
N ASP A 239 -21.60 -31.79 -23.53
CA ASP A 239 -22.96 -32.27 -23.77
C ASP A 239 -23.89 -32.13 -22.55
N MET A 240 -23.34 -32.06 -21.34
CA MET A 240 -24.11 -31.87 -20.11
C MET A 240 -23.30 -31.20 -19.00
N VAL A 241 -24.00 -30.48 -18.11
CA VAL A 241 -23.41 -29.78 -16.96
C VAL A 241 -23.03 -30.79 -15.85
N LYS A 242 -22.08 -31.67 -16.15
CA LYS A 242 -21.51 -32.66 -15.23
C LYS A 242 -20.04 -32.88 -15.54
N GLU A 243 -19.28 -33.14 -14.49
CA GLU A 243 -17.90 -33.60 -14.61
C GLU A 243 -17.86 -35.11 -14.78
N ILE A 244 -16.95 -35.59 -15.63
CA ILE A 244 -16.66 -37.01 -15.80
C ILE A 244 -15.25 -37.32 -15.30
N PHE A 245 -15.14 -38.43 -14.58
CA PHE A 245 -13.87 -38.91 -14.04
C PHE A 245 -13.04 -39.59 -15.13
N PHE A 246 -11.73 -39.35 -15.13
CA PHE A 246 -10.79 -40.14 -15.91
C PHE A 246 -9.52 -40.49 -15.14
N HIS A 247 -8.91 -41.61 -15.52
CA HIS A 247 -7.60 -42.02 -15.01
C HIS A 247 -6.52 -41.65 -16.04
N TYR A 248 -5.32 -41.31 -15.58
CA TYR A 248 -4.23 -40.86 -16.46
C TYR A 248 -3.81 -41.89 -17.52
N SER A 249 -4.06 -43.18 -17.27
CA SER A 249 -3.81 -44.25 -18.25
C SER A 249 -4.75 -44.24 -19.45
N GLU A 250 -5.86 -43.50 -19.39
CA GLU A 250 -6.86 -43.44 -20.46
C GLU A 250 -6.56 -42.30 -21.47
N PHE A 251 -5.51 -41.49 -21.22
CA PHE A 251 -5.04 -40.43 -22.12
C PHE A 251 -4.10 -40.99 -23.19
N LYS A 252 -4.34 -40.64 -24.46
CA LYS A 252 -3.62 -41.14 -25.64
C LYS A 252 -2.30 -40.39 -25.95
N GLY A 253 -1.80 -39.55 -25.03
CA GLY A 253 -0.56 -38.78 -25.15
C GLY A 253 0.31 -38.83 -23.88
N ASP A 254 1.29 -37.94 -23.77
CA ASP A 254 2.04 -37.76 -22.53
C ASP A 254 1.21 -36.98 -21.52
N ILE A 255 0.95 -37.56 -20.35
CA ILE A 255 0.15 -36.91 -19.30
C ILE A 255 0.76 -35.60 -18.81
N ASN A 256 2.09 -35.42 -18.96
CA ASN A 256 2.76 -34.18 -18.58
C ASN A 256 2.43 -33.00 -19.51
N GLU A 257 1.92 -33.27 -20.71
CA GLU A 257 1.49 -32.25 -21.66
C GLU A 257 0.05 -31.79 -21.39
N LEU A 258 -0.73 -32.57 -20.65
CA LEU A 258 -2.12 -32.24 -20.32
C LEU A 258 -2.18 -31.28 -19.13
N ILE A 259 -2.66 -30.07 -19.35
CA ILE A 259 -2.80 -29.03 -18.33
C ILE A 259 -4.27 -28.71 -18.05
N LEU A 260 -4.52 -27.98 -16.95
CA LEU A 260 -5.86 -27.50 -16.62
C LEU A 260 -6.33 -26.49 -17.67
N GLY A 261 -7.54 -26.68 -18.20
CA GLY A 261 -8.09 -25.85 -19.27
C GLY A 261 -7.92 -26.43 -20.67
N ASP A 262 -7.24 -27.56 -20.85
CA ASP A 262 -7.10 -28.19 -22.16
C ASP A 262 -8.43 -28.76 -22.67
N ASP A 263 -8.70 -28.51 -23.94
CA ASP A 263 -9.80 -29.11 -24.67
C ASP A 263 -9.47 -30.57 -25.00
N VAL A 264 -10.39 -31.49 -24.72
CA VAL A 264 -10.19 -32.92 -24.93
C VAL A 264 -11.42 -33.57 -25.55
N GLU A 265 -11.19 -34.63 -26.32
CA GLU A 265 -12.20 -35.52 -26.86
C GLU A 265 -12.07 -36.91 -26.23
N PHE A 266 -13.17 -37.50 -25.78
CA PHE A 266 -13.17 -38.78 -25.06
C PHE A 266 -14.43 -39.59 -25.33
N ASP A 267 -14.37 -40.88 -25.03
CA ASP A 267 -15.51 -41.78 -25.09
C ASP A 267 -16.05 -42.00 -23.67
N VAL A 268 -17.38 -42.03 -23.50
CA VAL A 268 -18.01 -42.31 -22.21
C VAL A 268 -18.19 -43.81 -22.06
N GLN A 269 -17.65 -44.40 -20.98
CA GLN A 269 -17.83 -45.80 -20.63
C GLN A 269 -18.38 -45.93 -19.20
N THR A 270 -19.39 -46.78 -19.00
CA THR A 270 -19.94 -47.04 -17.66
C THR A 270 -19.17 -48.19 -16.99
N ARG A 271 -18.43 -47.90 -15.91
CA ARG A 271 -17.74 -48.89 -15.06
C ARG A 271 -18.36 -48.87 -13.66
N ASN A 272 -18.83 -50.02 -13.17
CA ASN A 272 -19.45 -50.17 -11.83
C ASN A 272 -20.60 -49.18 -11.56
N GLY A 273 -21.42 -48.89 -12.57
CA GLY A 273 -22.54 -47.95 -12.46
C GLY A 273 -22.13 -46.47 -12.42
N LYS A 274 -20.86 -46.14 -12.70
CA LYS A 274 -20.37 -44.76 -12.86
C LYS A 274 -19.85 -44.54 -14.27
N GLU A 275 -20.17 -43.40 -14.85
CA GLU A 275 -19.63 -42.95 -16.13
C GLU A 275 -18.17 -42.49 -15.92
N VAL A 276 -17.26 -43.02 -16.74
CA VAL A 276 -15.85 -42.65 -16.78
C VAL A 276 -15.44 -42.35 -18.22
N ALA A 277 -14.55 -41.38 -18.39
CA ALA A 277 -14.00 -41.03 -19.69
C ALA A 277 -12.84 -41.97 -20.03
N VAL A 278 -12.87 -42.54 -21.24
CA VAL A 278 -11.84 -43.40 -21.81
C VAL A 278 -11.40 -42.88 -23.17
N ASN A 279 -10.26 -43.35 -23.70
CA ASN A 279 -9.77 -42.96 -25.02
C ASN A 279 -9.58 -41.44 -25.22
N ILE A 280 -9.06 -40.75 -24.21
CA ILE A 280 -8.97 -39.29 -24.17
C ILE A 280 -7.85 -38.82 -25.10
N ALA A 281 -8.12 -37.81 -25.92
CA ALA A 281 -7.14 -37.15 -26.78
C ALA A 281 -7.27 -35.63 -26.67
N SER A 282 -6.16 -34.90 -26.72
CA SER A 282 -6.19 -33.43 -26.73
C SER A 282 -6.72 -32.89 -28.05
N LEU A 283 -7.49 -31.81 -27.96
CA LEU A 283 -7.98 -30.99 -29.05
C LEU A 283 -7.24 -29.64 -29.07
N PRO A 284 -7.24 -28.92 -30.20
CA PRO A 284 -6.76 -27.54 -30.24
C PRO A 284 -7.53 -26.65 -29.27
N GLU A 285 -6.83 -25.73 -28.58
CA GLU A 285 -7.45 -24.77 -27.66
C GLU A 285 -8.56 -23.96 -28.35
N GLY A 286 -9.72 -23.85 -27.70
CA GLY A 286 -10.89 -23.11 -28.19
C GLY A 286 -11.82 -23.93 -29.09
N THR A 287 -11.62 -25.24 -29.20
CA THR A 287 -12.55 -26.17 -29.87
C THR A 287 -13.81 -26.37 -29.04
N VAL A 288 -13.68 -26.46 -27.71
CA VAL A 288 -14.81 -26.71 -26.80
C VAL A 288 -15.34 -25.39 -26.25
N ILE A 289 -16.57 -25.06 -26.63
CA ILE A 289 -17.25 -23.83 -26.18
C ILE A 289 -18.50 -24.21 -25.42
N PHE A 290 -18.48 -24.03 -24.09
CA PHE A 290 -19.64 -24.30 -23.22
C PHE A 290 -20.70 -23.19 -23.30
N GLU A 291 -20.28 -21.95 -23.50
CA GLU A 291 -21.14 -20.78 -23.38
C GLU A 291 -21.04 -19.87 -24.59
N ASP A 292 -22.18 -19.38 -25.07
CA ASP A 292 -22.26 -18.30 -26.05
C ASP A 292 -22.29 -16.95 -25.33
N ILE A 293 -21.23 -16.16 -25.49
CA ILE A 293 -21.12 -14.83 -24.91
C ILE A 293 -21.75 -13.81 -25.87
N GLY A 294 -22.80 -13.13 -25.40
CA GLY A 294 -23.40 -12.00 -26.11
C GLY A 294 -22.39 -10.89 -26.35
N LEU A 295 -22.45 -10.28 -27.53
CA LEU A 295 -21.58 -9.15 -27.89
C LEU A 295 -21.95 -7.86 -27.16
N ASP A 296 -23.23 -7.72 -26.81
CA ASP A 296 -23.76 -6.53 -26.18
C ASP A 296 -23.29 -6.41 -24.73
N GLN A 297 -22.72 -5.25 -24.41
CA GLN A 297 -22.43 -4.86 -23.04
C GLN A 297 -23.69 -4.27 -22.41
N ILE A 298 -24.09 -4.85 -21.28
CA ILE A 298 -25.29 -4.47 -20.54
C ILE A 298 -24.85 -3.82 -19.23
N VAL A 299 -25.50 -2.71 -18.88
CA VAL A 299 -25.32 -2.04 -17.60
C VAL A 299 -26.37 -2.55 -16.62
N GLY A 300 -25.92 -2.98 -15.44
CA GLY A 300 -26.79 -3.44 -14.36
C GLY A 300 -26.29 -3.02 -13.00
N ARG A 301 -27.05 -3.41 -11.96
CA ARG A 301 -26.76 -3.11 -10.56
C ARG A 301 -26.62 -4.38 -9.74
N VAL A 302 -25.59 -4.47 -8.92
CA VAL A 302 -25.36 -5.64 -8.05
C VAL A 302 -26.39 -5.63 -6.91
N ILE A 303 -27.25 -6.66 -6.84
CA ILE A 303 -28.20 -6.85 -5.72
C ILE A 303 -27.55 -7.66 -4.60
N LYS A 304 -26.81 -8.70 -4.98
CA LYS A 304 -26.22 -9.66 -4.05
C LYS A 304 -24.79 -9.96 -4.49
N THR A 305 -23.86 -9.74 -3.57
CA THR A 305 -22.44 -10.02 -3.78
C THR A 305 -22.10 -11.45 -3.40
N LEU A 306 -20.98 -11.94 -3.95
CA LEU A 306 -20.39 -13.21 -3.57
C LEU A 306 -19.75 -13.04 -2.18
N LYS A 307 -20.04 -13.97 -1.25
CA LYS A 307 -19.43 -13.93 0.09
C LYS A 307 -18.08 -14.63 0.02
N ASN A 308 -16.98 -13.87 0.09
CA ASN A 308 -15.64 -14.45 0.16
C ASN A 308 -15.48 -15.31 1.42
N GLY A 309 -15.71 -16.61 1.28
CA GLY A 309 -15.51 -17.63 2.28
C GLY A 309 -15.18 -18.92 1.56
N ARG A 310 -14.07 -19.57 1.92
CA ARG A 310 -13.48 -20.78 1.30
C ARG A 310 -14.40 -22.01 1.23
N ARG A 311 -15.69 -21.87 1.50
CA ARG A 311 -16.75 -22.88 1.38
C ARG A 311 -18.04 -22.22 0.88
N GLN A 312 -18.07 -21.75 -0.36
CA GLN A 312 -19.35 -21.47 -1.02
C GLN A 312 -19.92 -22.78 -1.59
N SER A 313 -21.20 -23.02 -1.31
CA SER A 313 -21.97 -24.18 -1.76
C SER A 313 -22.75 -23.93 -3.06
N ASP A 314 -22.66 -22.72 -3.62
CA ASP A 314 -23.39 -22.31 -4.82
C ASP A 314 -22.44 -21.58 -5.78
N PRO A 315 -22.07 -22.20 -6.94
CA PRO A 315 -21.14 -21.61 -7.90
C PRO A 315 -21.66 -20.31 -8.53
N LEU A 316 -22.96 -20.00 -8.40
CA LEU A 316 -23.60 -18.80 -8.92
C LEU A 316 -24.31 -18.02 -7.82
N GLY A 317 -23.60 -17.70 -6.73
CA GLY A 317 -24.18 -17.07 -5.54
C GLY A 317 -24.57 -15.59 -5.70
N GLY A 318 -24.00 -14.88 -6.68
CA GLY A 318 -24.18 -13.44 -6.93
C GLY A 318 -25.41 -13.13 -7.80
N ARG A 319 -25.98 -11.93 -7.68
CA ARG A 319 -27.13 -11.45 -8.48
C ARG A 319 -26.93 -10.00 -8.95
N ILE A 320 -27.15 -9.76 -10.24
CA ILE A 320 -27.18 -8.43 -10.88
C ILE A 320 -28.58 -8.19 -11.44
N THR A 321 -29.14 -7.00 -11.23
CA THR A 321 -30.37 -6.56 -11.91
C THR A 321 -30.02 -5.67 -13.08
N PHE A 322 -30.73 -5.80 -14.20
CA PHE A 322 -30.58 -4.90 -15.34
C PHE A 322 -31.95 -4.58 -15.95
N GLU A 323 -32.04 -3.45 -16.65
CA GLU A 323 -33.24 -3.09 -17.39
C GLU A 323 -33.15 -3.67 -18.81
N GLY A 324 -33.92 -4.72 -19.06
CA GLY A 324 -34.04 -5.33 -20.38
C GLY A 324 -35.20 -4.75 -21.19
N PRO A 325 -35.34 -5.15 -22.47
CA PRO A 325 -36.43 -4.71 -23.35
C PRO A 325 -37.84 -5.06 -22.84
N LYS A 326 -37.94 -6.04 -21.94
CA LYS A 326 -39.19 -6.56 -21.36
C LYS A 326 -39.40 -6.15 -19.90
N GLY A 327 -38.55 -5.26 -19.36
CA GLY A 327 -38.56 -4.83 -17.96
C GLY A 327 -37.31 -5.25 -17.20
N THR A 328 -37.33 -5.06 -15.88
CA THR A 328 -36.23 -5.41 -14.97
C THR A 328 -36.05 -6.93 -14.88
N ALA A 329 -34.84 -7.41 -15.13
CA ALA A 329 -34.47 -8.82 -15.07
C ALA A 329 -33.27 -9.04 -14.15
N GLU A 330 -33.18 -10.22 -13.54
CA GLU A 330 -32.07 -10.62 -12.68
C GLU A 330 -31.18 -11.63 -13.38
N MET A 331 -29.87 -11.47 -13.22
CA MET A 331 -28.84 -12.33 -13.78
C MET A 331 -27.95 -12.89 -12.67
N PRO A 332 -27.77 -14.22 -12.58
CA PRO A 332 -26.82 -14.83 -11.66
C PRO A 332 -25.38 -14.62 -12.14
N PHE A 333 -24.42 -14.62 -11.21
CA PHE A 333 -22.99 -14.64 -11.51
C PHE A 333 -22.18 -15.36 -10.42
N GLY A 334 -21.02 -15.88 -10.80
CA GLY A 334 -20.07 -16.60 -9.94
C GLY A 334 -18.73 -15.89 -9.80
N ASP A 335 -17.82 -16.48 -9.02
CA ASP A 335 -16.50 -15.88 -8.72
C ASP A 335 -15.62 -15.68 -9.96
N LYS A 336 -15.78 -16.54 -10.99
CA LYS A 336 -15.01 -16.47 -12.25
C LYS A 336 -15.55 -15.45 -13.26
N ASP A 337 -16.71 -14.85 -12.99
CA ASP A 337 -17.38 -13.94 -13.93
C ASP A 337 -16.89 -12.50 -13.85
N GLN A 338 -16.15 -12.16 -12.79
CA GLN A 338 -15.68 -10.81 -12.55
C GLN A 338 -14.34 -10.55 -13.26
N ILE A 339 -14.25 -9.41 -13.95
CA ILE A 339 -13.01 -8.90 -14.51
C ILE A 339 -12.24 -8.17 -13.41
N GLY A 340 -11.29 -8.87 -12.80
CA GLY A 340 -10.45 -8.38 -11.71
C GLY A 340 -10.90 -8.87 -10.34
N ASP A 341 -9.97 -8.93 -9.39
CA ASP A 341 -10.18 -9.52 -8.05
C ASP A 341 -10.68 -8.52 -7.00
N TYR A 342 -11.12 -7.32 -7.41
CA TYR A 342 -11.52 -6.25 -6.49
C TYR A 342 -12.89 -6.53 -5.86
N THR A 343 -13.17 -5.95 -4.70
CA THR A 343 -14.45 -6.23 -4.02
C THR A 343 -15.64 -5.50 -4.67
N LEU A 344 -16.61 -6.27 -5.20
CA LEU A 344 -17.95 -5.78 -5.55
C LEU A 344 -18.85 -5.69 -4.30
N CYS A 345 -19.68 -4.64 -4.24
CA CYS A 345 -20.56 -4.26 -3.15
C CYS A 345 -22.00 -4.21 -3.64
N GLN A 346 -22.94 -4.35 -2.71
CA GLN A 346 -24.35 -4.20 -3.02
C GLN A 346 -24.65 -2.77 -3.47
N GLY A 347 -25.33 -2.65 -4.61
CA GLY A 347 -25.70 -1.38 -5.22
C GLY A 347 -24.71 -0.85 -6.25
N ASP A 348 -23.59 -1.52 -6.50
CA ASP A 348 -22.65 -1.11 -7.55
C ASP A 348 -23.27 -1.17 -8.94
N VAL A 349 -22.88 -0.25 -9.80
CA VAL A 349 -23.21 -0.24 -11.22
C VAL A 349 -22.09 -0.96 -11.97
N VAL A 350 -22.43 -2.03 -12.66
CA VAL A 350 -21.48 -2.91 -13.36
C VAL A 350 -21.89 -3.04 -14.82
N GLU A 351 -20.89 -3.12 -15.68
CA GLU A 351 -21.04 -3.53 -17.06
C GLU A 351 -20.74 -5.03 -17.16
N PHE A 352 -21.59 -5.78 -17.86
CA PHE A 352 -21.41 -7.22 -18.02
C PHE A 352 -21.91 -7.69 -19.38
N LYS A 353 -21.51 -8.90 -19.78
CA LYS A 353 -22.02 -9.60 -20.96
C LYS A 353 -22.88 -10.78 -20.52
N VAL A 354 -23.83 -11.16 -21.35
CA VAL A 354 -24.68 -12.33 -21.09
C VAL A 354 -24.04 -13.56 -21.69
N ALA A 355 -23.58 -14.48 -20.86
CA ALA A 355 -23.22 -15.83 -21.26
C ALA A 355 -24.47 -16.72 -21.25
N THR A 356 -24.66 -17.51 -22.30
CA THR A 356 -25.71 -18.52 -22.37
C THR A 356 -25.06 -19.88 -22.47
N ASP A 357 -25.21 -20.72 -21.45
CA ASP A 357 -24.71 -22.10 -21.49
C ASP A 357 -25.49 -22.89 -22.55
N ARG A 358 -24.75 -23.55 -23.45
CA ARG A 358 -25.34 -24.27 -24.56
C ARG A 358 -26.10 -25.52 -24.13
N ARG A 359 -25.78 -26.07 -22.95
CA ARG A 359 -26.25 -27.35 -22.41
C ARG A 359 -27.62 -27.21 -21.74
N ASP A 360 -27.76 -26.25 -20.83
CA ASP A 360 -28.98 -26.05 -20.03
C ASP A 360 -29.75 -24.76 -20.38
N LYS A 361 -29.21 -23.95 -21.30
CA LYS A 361 -29.75 -22.64 -21.70
C LYS A 361 -29.83 -21.64 -20.55
N LEU A 362 -29.05 -21.84 -19.50
CA LEU A 362 -28.95 -20.91 -18.39
C LEU A 362 -28.23 -19.63 -18.83
N HIS A 363 -28.84 -18.48 -18.53
CA HIS A 363 -28.23 -17.19 -18.73
C HIS A 363 -27.49 -16.75 -17.46
N ARG A 364 -26.27 -16.25 -17.64
CA ARG A 364 -25.37 -15.80 -16.58
C ARG A 364 -24.70 -14.49 -16.98
N ALA A 365 -24.43 -13.64 -16.00
CA ALA A 365 -23.61 -12.46 -16.23
C ALA A 365 -22.13 -12.87 -16.15
N THR A 366 -21.38 -12.58 -17.21
CA THR A 366 -19.94 -12.79 -17.29
C THR A 366 -19.24 -11.49 -17.67
N SER A 367 -17.91 -11.47 -17.60
CA SER A 367 -17.12 -10.28 -17.93
C SER A 367 -17.56 -9.03 -17.15
N ILE A 368 -17.86 -9.22 -15.85
CA ILE A 368 -18.42 -8.18 -14.99
C ILE A 368 -17.32 -7.19 -14.62
N CYS A 369 -17.48 -5.94 -15.03
CA CYS A 369 -16.56 -4.84 -14.77
C CYS A 369 -17.29 -3.72 -14.01
N LEU A 370 -16.64 -3.17 -12.98
CA LEU A 370 -17.19 -2.06 -12.22
C LEU A 370 -17.17 -0.77 -13.04
N LEU A 371 -18.34 -0.14 -13.22
CA LEU A 371 -18.43 1.21 -13.79
C LEU A 371 -18.12 2.22 -12.69
N GLU A 372 -16.82 2.52 -12.53
CA GLU A 372 -16.28 3.38 -11.47
C GLU A 372 -17.04 4.71 -11.33
N LYS A 373 -17.16 5.46 -12.44
CA LYS A 373 -17.71 6.81 -12.42
C LYS A 373 -19.18 6.81 -11.97
N GLU A 374 -19.98 5.94 -12.56
CA GLU A 374 -21.41 5.83 -12.27
C GLU A 374 -21.65 5.28 -10.86
N THR A 375 -20.86 4.28 -10.45
CA THR A 375 -20.97 3.70 -9.11
C THR A 375 -20.64 4.73 -8.03
N PHE A 376 -19.49 5.41 -8.12
CA PHE A 376 -19.03 6.30 -7.05
C PHE A 376 -19.90 7.57 -6.94
N GLU A 377 -20.39 8.10 -8.06
CA GLU A 377 -21.29 9.26 -8.07
C GLU A 377 -22.70 8.92 -7.54
N GLN A 378 -23.25 7.75 -7.91
CA GLN A 378 -24.63 7.38 -7.52
C GLN A 378 -24.72 6.81 -6.10
N ASN A 379 -23.75 6.00 -5.66
CA ASN A 379 -23.80 5.36 -4.34
C ASN A 379 -23.34 6.27 -3.19
N LYS A 380 -22.81 7.47 -3.48
CA LYS A 380 -22.23 8.39 -2.48
C LYS A 380 -21.27 7.68 -1.52
N GLU A 381 -20.49 6.76 -2.08
CA GLU A 381 -19.50 5.98 -1.35
C GLU A 381 -18.47 6.93 -0.72
N GLN A 382 -18.19 6.79 0.57
CA GLN A 382 -17.18 7.62 1.23
C GLN A 382 -15.79 7.11 0.85
N ARG A 383 -15.19 7.79 -0.13
CA ARG A 383 -13.84 7.49 -0.58
C ARG A 383 -12.82 8.39 0.12
N GLU A 384 -11.75 7.76 0.58
CA GLU A 384 -10.61 8.39 1.23
C GLU A 384 -9.44 8.48 0.24
N THR A 385 -8.55 9.43 0.49
CA THR A 385 -7.40 9.68 -0.36
C THR A 385 -6.11 9.38 0.40
N GLY A 386 -5.07 8.95 -0.30
CA GLY A 386 -3.81 8.63 0.36
C GLY A 386 -2.68 8.31 -0.60
N VAL A 387 -1.50 8.07 -0.02
CA VAL A 387 -0.29 7.73 -0.78
C VAL A 387 0.21 6.37 -0.38
N ILE A 388 0.54 5.51 -1.35
CA ILE A 388 1.13 4.20 -1.09
C ILE A 388 2.53 4.39 -0.50
N VAL A 389 2.74 3.94 0.74
CA VAL A 389 4.02 4.14 1.46
C VAL A 389 4.90 2.90 1.51
N SER A 390 4.31 1.71 1.52
CA SER A 390 5.07 0.47 1.56
C SER A 390 4.33 -0.62 0.82
N LEU A 391 5.09 -1.41 0.08
CA LEU A 391 4.62 -2.57 -0.67
C LEU A 391 5.37 -3.81 -0.16
N LYS A 392 4.64 -4.91 -0.07
CA LYS A 392 5.14 -6.25 0.28
C LYS A 392 4.54 -7.24 -0.71
N ASP A 393 4.90 -8.51 -0.58
CA ASP A 393 4.45 -9.56 -1.48
C ASP A 393 2.93 -9.77 -1.36
N GLY A 394 2.18 -9.36 -2.39
CA GLY A 394 0.71 -9.46 -2.48
C GLY A 394 -0.10 -8.37 -1.75
N TYR A 395 0.52 -7.47 -0.98
CA TYR A 395 -0.20 -6.45 -0.21
C TYR A 395 0.60 -5.17 0.04
N GLY A 396 -0.08 -4.10 0.42
CA GLY A 396 0.55 -2.81 0.70
C GLY A 396 -0.08 -2.05 1.86
N PHE A 397 0.51 -0.87 2.12
CA PHE A 397 -0.01 0.09 3.08
C PHE A 397 -0.11 1.49 2.46
N ILE A 398 -1.26 2.12 2.64
CA ILE A 398 -1.56 3.48 2.23
C ILE A 398 -1.45 4.40 3.45
N HIS A 399 -0.77 5.53 3.28
CA HIS A 399 -0.83 6.62 4.23
C HIS A 399 -2.01 7.52 3.89
N CYS A 400 -3.06 7.44 4.69
CA CYS A 400 -4.30 8.18 4.49
C CYS A 400 -4.10 9.68 4.69
N ALA A 401 -4.81 10.50 3.92
CA ALA A 401 -4.93 11.92 4.16
C ALA A 401 -5.91 12.22 5.30
N GLU A 402 -6.96 11.41 5.42
CA GLU A 402 -8.05 11.58 6.38
C GLU A 402 -7.82 10.85 7.72
N ARG A 403 -6.82 9.96 7.82
CA ARG A 403 -6.55 9.14 9.02
C ARG A 403 -5.10 9.15 9.45
N ASP A 404 -4.84 9.00 10.75
CA ASP A 404 -3.48 8.92 11.31
C ASP A 404 -2.88 7.49 11.22
N SER A 405 -3.72 6.47 11.04
CA SER A 405 -3.28 5.08 10.85
C SER A 405 -3.03 4.76 9.38
N ARG A 406 -2.03 3.90 9.11
CA ARG A 406 -1.79 3.35 7.77
C ARG A 406 -2.90 2.36 7.43
N MET A 407 -3.48 2.49 6.24
CA MET A 407 -4.50 1.57 5.76
C MET A 407 -3.84 0.38 5.07
N PHE A 408 -4.19 -0.82 5.47
CA PHE A 408 -3.76 -2.06 4.82
C PHE A 408 -4.61 -2.31 3.57
N PHE A 409 -4.01 -2.83 2.50
CA PHE A 409 -4.76 -3.29 1.32
C PHE A 409 -4.09 -4.48 0.65
N HIS A 410 -4.87 -5.29 -0.07
CA HIS A 410 -4.38 -6.39 -0.91
C HIS A 410 -4.30 -5.94 -2.37
N PHE A 411 -3.36 -6.49 -3.16
CA PHE A 411 -3.23 -6.10 -4.58
C PHE A 411 -4.45 -6.47 -5.43
N SER A 412 -5.25 -7.45 -4.98
CA SER A 412 -6.55 -7.77 -5.60
C SER A 412 -7.52 -6.58 -5.61
N GLU A 413 -7.39 -5.65 -4.67
CA GLU A 413 -8.31 -4.52 -4.53
C GLU A 413 -8.01 -3.36 -5.50
N LEU A 414 -7.01 -3.50 -6.38
CA LEU A 414 -6.69 -2.50 -7.39
C LEU A 414 -7.68 -2.61 -8.55
N LEU A 415 -8.38 -1.51 -8.86
CA LEU A 415 -9.33 -1.47 -9.97
C LEU A 415 -8.62 -1.59 -11.34
N ASN A 416 -7.39 -1.08 -11.43
CA ASN A 416 -6.54 -1.19 -12.62
C ASN A 416 -5.40 -2.18 -12.37
N GLY A 417 -5.71 -3.48 -12.43
CA GLY A 417 -4.74 -4.57 -12.19
C GLY A 417 -3.59 -4.65 -13.21
N GLU A 418 -3.67 -3.97 -14.36
CA GLU A 418 -2.62 -3.98 -15.39
C GLU A 418 -1.39 -3.13 -15.02
N LYS A 419 -1.53 -2.16 -14.10
CA LYS A 419 -0.44 -1.26 -13.72
C LYS A 419 0.31 -1.82 -12.52
N GLU A 420 1.63 -1.97 -12.68
CA GLU A 420 2.51 -2.32 -11.56
C GLU A 420 2.43 -1.25 -10.44
N VAL A 421 2.14 -1.69 -9.22
CA VAL A 421 2.00 -0.82 -8.06
C VAL A 421 3.37 -0.27 -7.66
N LYS A 422 3.48 1.05 -7.55
CA LYS A 422 4.71 1.73 -7.12
C LYS A 422 4.50 2.49 -5.82
N PRO A 423 5.52 2.57 -4.94
CA PRO A 423 5.49 3.48 -3.80
C PRO A 423 5.36 4.93 -4.29
N GLN A 424 4.80 5.79 -3.44
CA GLN A 424 4.51 7.22 -3.72
C GLN A 424 3.40 7.47 -4.76
N GLU A 425 2.71 6.44 -5.24
CA GLU A 425 1.51 6.65 -6.05
C GLU A 425 0.36 7.13 -5.17
N GLU A 426 -0.37 8.12 -5.68
CA GLU A 426 -1.56 8.69 -5.06
C GLU A 426 -2.77 7.85 -5.43
N VAL A 427 -3.61 7.56 -4.44
CA VAL A 427 -4.74 6.66 -4.58
C VAL A 427 -5.98 7.18 -3.86
N GLU A 428 -7.12 6.79 -4.38
CA GLU A 428 -8.44 6.91 -3.78
C GLU A 428 -8.99 5.51 -3.49
N PHE A 429 -9.59 5.30 -2.33
CA PHE A 429 -10.02 3.98 -1.88
C PHE A 429 -11.19 4.08 -0.91
N THR A 430 -11.87 2.96 -0.68
CA THR A 430 -12.93 2.87 0.32
C THR A 430 -12.47 2.05 1.51
N VAL A 431 -12.78 2.49 2.72
CA VAL A 431 -12.44 1.78 3.95
C VAL A 431 -13.57 0.84 4.35
N THR A 432 -13.25 -0.44 4.52
CA THR A 432 -14.18 -1.47 5.00
C THR A 432 -13.53 -2.32 6.10
N GLN A 433 -14.33 -3.14 6.77
CA GLN A 433 -13.84 -4.14 7.73
C GLN A 433 -13.37 -5.39 6.97
N ASP A 434 -12.22 -5.92 7.36
CA ASP A 434 -11.67 -7.15 6.81
C ASP A 434 -12.58 -8.35 7.16
N LEU A 435 -13.03 -9.08 6.14
CA LEU A 435 -13.88 -10.26 6.29
C LEU A 435 -13.18 -11.39 7.06
N SER A 436 -11.84 -11.43 7.03
CA SER A 436 -11.03 -12.40 7.75
C SER A 436 -10.79 -12.01 9.22
N ALA A 437 -10.87 -10.71 9.52
CA ALA A 437 -10.61 -10.13 10.83
C ALA A 437 -11.48 -8.87 11.05
N PRO A 438 -12.69 -9.00 11.64
CA PRO A 438 -13.67 -7.92 11.70
C PRO A 438 -13.20 -6.67 12.47
N ASP A 439 -12.24 -6.80 13.39
CA ASP A 439 -11.63 -5.67 14.11
C ASP A 439 -10.58 -4.90 13.29
N ARG A 440 -10.22 -5.39 12.09
CA ARG A 440 -9.20 -4.80 11.24
C ARG A 440 -9.86 -4.08 10.06
N LEU A 441 -9.49 -2.82 9.88
CA LEU A 441 -9.89 -2.04 8.70
C LEU A 441 -8.92 -2.27 7.54
N MET A 442 -9.46 -2.29 6.33
CA MET A 442 -8.68 -2.36 5.09
C MET A 442 -9.25 -1.45 4.01
N GLY A 443 -8.39 -1.06 3.06
CA GLY A 443 -8.76 -0.33 1.86
C GLY A 443 -9.14 -1.30 0.75
N ILE A 444 -10.31 -1.08 0.15
CA ILE A 444 -10.82 -1.79 -1.02
C ILE A 444 -11.01 -0.81 -2.19
N ARG A 445 -11.15 -1.33 -3.42
CA ARG A 445 -11.44 -0.51 -4.63
C ARG A 445 -10.48 0.64 -4.83
N ILE A 446 -9.21 0.31 -4.89
CA ILE A 446 -8.12 1.26 -4.96
C ILE A 446 -7.99 1.75 -6.40
N LYS A 447 -8.20 3.05 -6.56
CA LYS A 447 -8.08 3.78 -7.81
C LYS A 447 -6.85 4.67 -7.78
N TYR A 448 -6.07 4.70 -8.85
CA TYR A 448 -4.96 5.64 -8.98
C TYR A 448 -5.47 7.06 -9.24
N LEU A 449 -4.84 8.03 -8.58
CA LEU A 449 -5.05 9.44 -8.81
C LEU A 449 -3.83 10.07 -9.53
N PRO A 450 -4.03 11.12 -10.32
CA PRO A 450 -2.93 11.93 -10.83
C PRO A 450 -2.07 12.50 -9.69
N LYS A 451 -0.76 12.61 -9.89
CA LYS A 451 0.16 13.19 -8.90
C LYS A 451 -0.27 14.62 -8.54
N GLY A 452 -0.33 14.93 -7.24
CA GLY A 452 -0.78 16.21 -6.68
C GLY A 452 -2.27 16.30 -6.35
N SER A 453 -3.04 15.22 -6.51
CA SER A 453 -4.46 15.16 -6.16
C SER A 453 -4.69 14.99 -4.65
N VAL A 454 -3.80 14.27 -3.97
CA VAL A 454 -3.90 13.96 -2.54
C VAL A 454 -3.37 15.14 -1.72
N ASN A 455 -4.29 15.82 -1.05
CA ASN A 455 -3.98 16.93 -0.15
C ASN A 455 -4.15 16.49 1.31
N PHE A 456 -3.02 16.26 1.99
CA PHE A 456 -2.96 15.96 3.43
C PHE A 456 -3.35 17.15 4.32
N THR A 457 -3.27 18.35 3.77
CA THR A 457 -3.53 19.61 4.45
C THR A 457 -4.52 20.44 3.65
N HIS A 458 -5.61 20.86 4.29
CA HIS A 458 -6.53 21.83 3.71
C HIS A 458 -6.03 23.24 4.03
N VAL A 459 -5.46 23.91 3.03
CA VAL A 459 -4.96 25.29 3.18
C VAL A 459 -6.10 26.25 2.87
N ARG A 460 -6.45 27.08 3.85
CA ARG A 460 -7.42 28.16 3.68
C ARG A 460 -6.88 29.22 2.72
N PRO A 461 -7.69 29.71 1.77
CA PRO A 461 -7.26 30.71 0.81
C PRO A 461 -6.99 32.07 1.47
N GLU A 462 -7.62 32.34 2.62
CA GLU A 462 -7.40 33.58 3.36
C GLU A 462 -5.96 33.67 3.87
N LYS A 463 -5.40 34.86 3.73
CA LYS A 463 -4.08 35.21 4.25
C LYS A 463 -4.25 35.94 5.57
N TYR A 464 -3.48 35.51 6.57
CA TYR A 464 -3.45 36.09 7.89
C TYR A 464 -2.11 36.77 8.11
N ILE A 465 -2.14 37.86 8.89
CA ILE A 465 -0.94 38.56 9.31
C ILE A 465 -0.74 38.27 10.80
N GLY A 466 0.43 37.74 11.13
CA GLY A 466 0.81 37.42 12.50
C GLY A 466 2.19 37.92 12.84
N THR A 467 2.56 37.74 14.11
CA THR A 467 3.87 38.07 14.66
C THR A 467 4.51 36.79 15.21
N ILE A 468 5.78 36.55 14.91
CA ILE A 468 6.49 35.39 15.47
C ILE A 468 6.66 35.55 16.98
N GLU A 469 6.14 34.60 17.75
CA GLU A 469 6.33 34.53 19.20
C GLU A 469 7.43 33.53 19.58
N ARG A 470 7.61 32.48 18.79
CA ARG A 470 8.64 31.47 19.06
C ARG A 470 9.25 30.99 17.76
N GLU A 471 10.57 30.99 17.68
CA GLU A 471 11.31 30.44 16.55
C GLU A 471 11.40 28.90 16.66
N PRO A 472 11.41 28.15 15.55
CA PRO A 472 11.70 26.72 15.55
C PRO A 472 13.14 26.48 15.98
N ALA A 473 13.38 25.48 16.84
CA ALA A 473 14.74 25.13 17.26
C ALA A 473 15.57 24.69 16.05
N LEU A 474 16.69 25.39 15.78
CA LEU A 474 17.51 25.17 14.59
C LEU A 474 18.42 23.93 14.65
N ASN A 475 18.52 23.26 15.81
CA ASN A 475 19.04 21.89 15.99
C ASN A 475 19.28 21.62 17.48
N THR A 476 18.54 20.69 18.08
CA THR A 476 18.98 19.95 19.27
C THR A 476 18.50 18.51 19.15
N SER A 477 19.37 17.59 19.53
CA SER A 477 19.32 16.12 19.50
C SER A 477 17.92 15.47 19.66
N PRO A 478 17.71 14.24 19.12
CA PRO A 478 16.44 13.53 19.17
C PRO A 478 16.16 13.00 20.58
N THR A 479 15.75 13.87 21.49
CA THR A 479 15.19 13.49 22.80
C THR A 479 13.74 13.95 22.88
N LYS A 480 12.85 12.98 22.61
CA LYS A 480 11.42 12.89 22.97
C LYS A 480 10.78 14.18 23.52
N ASN A 481 10.48 15.16 22.66
CA ASN A 481 9.33 16.05 22.85
C ASN A 481 8.91 16.65 21.50
N LYS A 482 7.79 16.15 20.97
CA LYS A 482 7.28 16.42 19.61
C LYS A 482 6.79 17.88 19.40
N ASP A 483 6.67 18.65 20.49
CA ASP A 483 6.24 20.06 20.48
C ASP A 483 7.41 21.06 20.49
N SER A 484 8.66 20.59 20.62
CA SER A 484 9.84 21.48 20.74
C SER A 484 10.44 21.89 19.38
N ASP A 485 9.95 21.33 18.29
CA ASP A 485 10.49 21.53 16.92
C ASP A 485 9.68 22.53 16.07
N CYS A 486 8.56 23.05 16.60
CA CYS A 486 7.71 24.01 15.91
C CYS A 486 7.86 25.44 16.47
N GLY A 487 7.95 26.39 15.55
CA GLY A 487 7.81 27.81 15.88
C GLY A 487 6.33 28.16 16.08
N ASN A 488 6.05 29.29 16.74
CA ASN A 488 4.69 29.78 16.96
C ASN A 488 4.50 31.19 16.38
N ILE A 489 3.35 31.41 15.77
CA ILE A 489 2.88 32.70 15.27
C ILE A 489 1.66 33.10 16.10
N ILE A 490 1.67 34.32 16.66
CA ILE A 490 0.49 34.95 17.22
C ILE A 490 -0.20 35.76 16.14
N PHE A 491 -1.51 35.63 15.99
CA PHE A 491 -2.31 36.46 15.10
C PHE A 491 -3.66 36.80 15.72
N ASP A 492 -4.27 37.88 15.26
CA ASP A 492 -5.62 38.27 15.66
C ASP A 492 -6.62 37.65 14.67
N PHE A 493 -7.62 36.94 15.21
CA PHE A 493 -8.73 36.40 14.48
C PHE A 493 -10.03 36.80 15.17
N GLU A 494 -10.82 37.65 14.49
CA GLU A 494 -12.13 38.14 14.97
C GLU A 494 -12.07 38.82 16.35
N GLY A 495 -10.96 39.52 16.65
CA GLY A 495 -10.75 40.23 17.92
C GLY A 495 -10.23 39.34 19.06
N THR A 496 -9.90 38.07 18.76
CA THR A 496 -9.27 37.15 19.70
C THR A 496 -7.86 36.81 19.24
N ILE A 497 -6.89 36.98 20.13
CA ILE A 497 -5.50 36.59 19.90
C ILE A 497 -5.40 35.07 19.91
N GLN A 498 -4.98 34.47 18.79
CA GLN A 498 -4.76 33.04 18.64
C GLN A 498 -3.29 32.73 18.33
N GLN A 499 -2.87 31.52 18.68
CA GLN A 499 -1.54 30.99 18.38
C GLN A 499 -1.64 29.85 17.37
N VAL A 500 -0.73 29.83 16.39
CA VAL A 500 -0.63 28.76 15.40
C VAL A 500 0.82 28.30 15.23
N PRO A 501 1.10 26.99 15.25
CA PRO A 501 2.44 26.46 15.03
C PRO A 501 2.84 26.53 13.55
N TYR A 502 4.13 26.72 13.27
CA TYR A 502 4.73 26.65 11.94
C TYR A 502 6.04 25.85 11.95
N GLN A 503 6.44 25.31 10.79
CA GLN A 503 7.71 24.60 10.63
C GLN A 503 8.59 25.26 9.57
N LEU A 504 9.90 24.98 9.62
CA LEU A 504 10.89 25.52 8.66
C LEU A 504 10.62 25.11 7.21
N LYS A 505 9.98 23.95 6.99
CA LYS A 505 9.62 23.45 5.65
C LYS A 505 8.47 24.23 5.00
N ASP A 506 7.67 24.92 5.81
CA ASP A 506 6.45 25.62 5.37
C ASP A 506 6.74 27.11 5.08
N LEU A 507 8.02 27.50 5.06
CA LEU A 507 8.50 28.83 4.71
C LEU A 507 8.57 29.01 3.19
N VAL A 508 8.13 30.18 2.71
CA VAL A 508 8.23 30.53 1.29
C VAL A 508 9.70 30.79 0.88
N ASP A 509 10.49 31.38 1.78
CA ASP A 509 11.92 31.62 1.58
C ASP A 509 12.75 30.95 2.69
N PRO A 510 13.25 29.73 2.46
CA PRO A 510 14.08 29.01 3.43
C PRO A 510 15.41 29.70 3.75
N ARG A 511 15.90 30.60 2.87
CA ARG A 511 17.16 31.33 3.10
C ARG A 511 16.98 32.50 4.07
N SER A 512 15.74 32.90 4.33
CA SER A 512 15.38 34.00 5.20
C SER A 512 14.33 33.56 6.23
N PRO A 513 14.70 32.71 7.22
CA PRO A 513 13.75 32.27 8.23
C PRO A 513 13.22 33.44 9.07
N PRO A 514 11.92 33.43 9.40
CA PRO A 514 11.29 34.48 10.21
C PRO A 514 11.81 34.40 11.66
N ARG A 515 12.14 35.57 12.22
CA ARG A 515 12.70 35.74 13.57
C ARG A 515 11.64 36.22 14.56
N TYR A 516 11.93 36.11 15.85
CA TYR A 516 11.10 36.60 16.93
C TYR A 516 10.68 38.06 16.71
N GLY A 517 9.38 38.30 16.73
CA GLY A 517 8.76 39.59 16.50
C GLY A 517 8.59 39.98 15.02
N ASP A 518 9.08 39.20 14.05
CA ASP A 518 8.84 39.48 12.63
C ASP A 518 7.34 39.43 12.32
N LYS A 519 6.87 40.38 11.50
CA LYS A 519 5.53 40.30 10.94
C LYS A 519 5.53 39.40 9.72
N VAL A 520 4.73 38.35 9.78
CA VAL A 520 4.63 37.34 8.73
C VAL A 520 3.22 37.29 8.17
N GLU A 521 3.13 37.10 6.85
CA GLU A 521 1.94 36.65 6.15
C GLU A 521 1.95 35.12 6.10
N PHE A 522 0.82 34.48 6.36
CA PHE A 522 0.69 33.03 6.27
C PHE A 522 -0.74 32.61 5.92
N ASN A 523 -0.90 31.37 5.48
CA ASN A 523 -2.21 30.73 5.34
C ASN A 523 -2.41 29.73 6.48
N LEU A 524 -3.66 29.60 6.96
CA LEU A 524 -4.01 28.55 7.91
C LEU A 524 -4.20 27.23 7.16
N ALA A 525 -3.38 26.23 7.48
CA ALA A 525 -3.56 24.85 7.05
C ALA A 525 -4.19 24.03 8.17
N GLU A 526 -5.23 23.28 7.83
CA GLU A 526 -5.80 22.27 8.70
C GLU A 526 -5.36 20.89 8.20
N ILE A 527 -4.62 20.16 9.05
CA ILE A 527 -4.23 18.80 8.72
C ILE A 527 -5.46 17.91 8.93
N LYS A 528 -5.97 17.34 7.83
CA LYS A 528 -7.23 16.56 7.84
C LYS A 528 -7.21 15.39 8.83
N ARG A 529 -6.04 14.78 9.07
CA ARG A 529 -5.90 13.58 9.93
C ARG A 529 -6.16 13.80 11.42
N ASN A 530 -5.90 14.99 11.95
CA ASN A 530 -5.95 15.26 13.40
C ASN A 530 -6.61 16.60 13.73
N ASN A 531 -7.18 17.28 12.72
CA ASN A 531 -7.71 18.64 12.79
C ASN A 531 -6.74 19.64 13.45
N SER A 532 -5.43 19.35 13.40
CA SER A 532 -4.43 20.28 13.90
C SER A 532 -4.28 21.40 12.90
N ARG A 533 -4.17 22.63 13.43
CA ARG A 533 -3.97 23.82 12.64
C ARG A 533 -2.50 24.18 12.65
N GLY A 534 -1.96 24.46 11.48
CA GLY A 534 -0.59 24.95 11.29
C GLY A 534 -0.59 26.12 10.32
N ALA A 535 0.46 26.94 10.37
CA ALA A 535 0.68 28.00 9.40
C ALA A 535 1.57 27.49 8.27
N VAL A 536 1.12 27.70 7.03
CA VAL A 536 1.85 27.36 5.80
C VAL A 536 1.99 28.59 4.92
N ASN A 537 2.88 28.51 3.93
CA ASN A 537 3.25 29.65 3.07
C ASN A 537 3.69 30.85 3.90
N VAL A 538 4.43 30.61 4.98
CA VAL A 538 4.88 31.66 5.89
C VAL A 538 5.91 32.51 5.16
N ARG A 539 5.59 33.80 5.01
CA ARG A 539 6.41 34.80 4.33
C ARG A 539 6.64 35.97 5.28
N VAL A 540 7.88 36.38 5.44
CA VAL A 540 8.21 37.62 6.16
C VAL A 540 7.71 38.82 5.35
N LEU A 541 6.76 39.58 5.90
CA LEU A 541 6.30 40.85 5.32
C LEU A 541 7.22 41.98 5.76
N PHE A 542 7.40 42.09 7.08
CA PHE A 542 8.29 43.04 7.69
C PHE A 542 9.16 42.27 8.66
N ARG A 543 10.47 42.25 8.40
CA ARG A 543 11.39 41.90 9.47
C ARG A 543 11.12 42.86 10.61
N ASN A 544 11.10 42.33 11.82
CA ASN A 544 11.33 43.11 13.01
C ASN A 544 12.75 43.65 12.86
N VAL A 545 12.86 44.73 12.11
CA VAL A 545 13.97 45.65 12.20
C VAL A 545 13.76 46.30 13.55
N ALA A 546 14.01 45.53 14.60
CA ALA A 546 14.48 46.07 15.84
C ALA A 546 15.85 46.63 15.47
N SER A 547 15.82 47.84 14.89
CA SER A 547 16.99 48.53 14.38
C SER A 547 18.03 48.42 15.45
N LYS A 548 19.21 47.89 15.10
CA LYS A 548 20.39 48.01 15.94
C LYS A 548 20.52 49.50 16.27
N CYS A 549 20.18 49.84 17.49
CA CYS A 549 20.32 51.18 18.02
C CYS A 549 21.73 51.27 18.58
N LEU A 550 22.35 52.43 18.37
CA LEU A 550 23.56 52.77 19.07
C LEU A 550 23.20 53.68 20.24
N GLY A 551 23.97 53.59 21.31
CA GLY A 551 23.80 54.43 22.48
C GLY A 551 25.02 54.39 23.39
N TYR A 552 24.89 55.08 24.51
CA TYR A 552 25.93 55.20 25.52
C TYR A 552 25.43 54.65 26.85
N VAL A 553 26.27 53.91 27.58
CA VAL A 553 25.92 53.46 28.93
C VAL A 553 25.77 54.70 29.84
N ALA A 554 24.54 55.00 30.25
CA ALA A 554 24.22 56.19 31.04
C ALA A 554 24.26 55.92 32.54
N THR A 555 23.92 54.71 32.98
CA THR A 555 23.85 54.34 34.38
C THR A 555 24.11 52.86 34.55
N LEU A 556 24.91 52.51 35.55
CA LEU A 556 25.16 51.13 35.98
C LEU A 556 24.79 51.01 37.46
N LYS A 557 23.99 50.01 37.79
CA LYS A 557 23.63 49.61 39.15
C LYS A 557 24.00 48.13 39.35
N GLU A 558 23.64 47.52 40.49
CA GLU A 558 24.10 46.17 40.84
C GLU A 558 23.70 45.08 39.82
N ASN A 559 22.49 45.17 39.22
CA ASN A 559 21.97 44.12 38.32
C ASN A 559 21.41 44.65 36.99
N TYR A 560 21.39 45.97 36.81
CA TYR A 560 20.73 46.61 35.68
C TYR A 560 21.39 47.95 35.35
N GLY A 561 21.09 48.47 34.17
CA GLY A 561 21.55 49.78 33.74
C GLY A 561 20.57 50.48 32.82
N PHE A 562 20.98 51.66 32.37
CA PHE A 562 20.27 52.46 31.39
C PHE A 562 21.22 52.86 30.26
N ILE A 563 20.76 52.79 29.02
CA ILE A 563 21.48 53.22 27.82
C ILE A 563 20.84 54.52 27.33
N GLU A 564 21.61 55.60 27.26
CA GLU A 564 21.24 56.83 26.56
C GLU A 564 21.28 56.56 25.06
N SER A 565 20.23 56.92 24.33
CA SER A 565 20.21 56.78 22.87
C SER A 565 21.24 57.69 22.19
N ALA A 566 21.70 57.33 20.99
CA ALA A 566 22.70 58.12 20.25
C ALA A 566 22.25 59.56 19.91
N ASP A 567 20.94 59.84 19.92
CA ASP A 567 20.35 61.18 19.76
C ASP A 567 20.23 61.95 21.08
N HIS A 568 20.59 61.35 22.22
CA HIS A 568 20.57 61.96 23.56
C HIS A 568 19.17 62.38 24.06
N GLU A 569 18.11 61.85 23.48
CA GLU A 569 16.73 62.21 23.83
C GLU A 569 16.15 61.37 24.97
N LYS A 570 16.51 60.09 25.04
CA LYS A 570 15.87 59.11 25.91
C LYS A 570 16.85 58.10 26.49
N GLU A 571 16.41 57.45 27.56
CA GLU A 571 17.10 56.31 28.15
C GLU A 571 16.30 55.02 27.94
N VAL A 572 17.01 53.92 27.74
CA VAL A 572 16.43 52.58 27.60
C VAL A 572 16.97 51.69 28.72
N PHE A 573 16.06 51.04 29.44
CA PHE A 573 16.39 50.12 30.52
C PHE A 573 17.00 48.82 29.98
N PHE A 574 18.02 48.29 30.65
CA PHE A 574 18.50 46.94 30.41
C PHE A 574 18.87 46.19 31.68
N HIS A 575 18.78 44.86 31.62
CA HIS A 575 19.28 43.96 32.66
C HIS A 575 20.66 43.44 32.25
N PHE A 576 21.54 43.15 33.21
CA PHE A 576 22.89 42.63 32.91
C PHE A 576 22.88 41.29 32.16
N SER A 577 21.83 40.48 32.32
CA SER A 577 21.65 39.26 31.53
C SER A 577 21.41 39.50 30.03
N SER A 578 21.09 40.73 29.64
CA SER A 578 20.88 41.12 28.24
C SER A 578 22.17 41.61 27.56
N PHE A 579 23.27 41.71 28.32
CA PHE A 579 24.59 42.07 27.82
C PHE A 579 25.36 40.83 27.38
N ASP A 580 25.87 40.88 26.15
CA ASP A 580 26.67 39.83 25.52
C ASP A 580 28.15 40.07 25.84
N GLY A 581 28.53 39.79 27.09
CA GLY A 581 29.86 39.99 27.65
C GLY A 581 29.87 39.93 29.18
N ASP A 582 31.03 40.23 29.79
CA ASP A 582 31.12 40.37 31.25
C ASP A 582 30.63 41.77 31.69
N PRO A 583 29.57 41.88 32.51
CA PRO A 583 29.05 43.17 32.99
C PRO A 583 30.08 44.01 33.75
N THR A 584 31.14 43.41 34.29
CA THR A 584 32.21 44.12 35.00
C THR A 584 33.11 44.95 34.07
N GLU A 585 33.07 44.67 32.77
CA GLU A 585 33.83 45.41 31.75
C GLU A 585 33.08 46.63 31.19
N LEU A 586 31.84 46.87 31.61
CA LEU A 586 31.05 48.02 31.18
C LEU A 586 31.37 49.25 32.05
N ASP A 587 31.78 50.33 31.40
CA ASP A 587 31.97 51.63 32.04
C ASP A 587 30.91 52.66 31.59
N LEU A 588 30.72 53.69 32.40
CA LEU A 588 29.85 54.83 32.04
C LEU A 588 30.39 55.52 30.77
N ALA A 589 29.48 55.88 29.88
CA ALA A 589 29.73 56.46 28.56
C ALA A 589 30.42 55.53 27.54
N ASP A 590 30.49 54.22 27.79
CA ASP A 590 30.85 53.26 26.75
C ASP A 590 29.78 53.20 25.65
N GLU A 591 30.25 53.10 24.41
CA GLU A 591 29.38 52.96 23.24
C GLU A 591 28.90 51.52 23.13
N VAL A 592 27.59 51.35 22.98
CA VAL A 592 26.95 50.03 22.88
C VAL A 592 25.98 49.98 21.72
N GLU A 593 25.98 48.84 21.03
CA GLU A 593 24.94 48.44 20.10
C GLU A 593 23.89 47.62 20.86
N TYR A 594 22.62 47.90 20.65
CA TYR A 594 21.53 47.19 21.31
C TYR A 594 20.28 47.13 20.44
N THR A 595 19.36 46.25 20.82
CA THR A 595 18.09 46.05 20.15
C THR A 595 16.96 46.45 21.09
N VAL A 596 16.09 47.36 20.66
CA VAL A 596 14.95 47.79 21.47
C VAL A 596 13.82 46.76 21.36
N THR A 597 13.46 46.15 22.49
CA THR A 597 12.32 45.24 22.61
C THR A 597 11.23 45.85 23.47
N ARG A 598 9.97 45.61 23.13
CA ARG A 598 8.82 46.03 23.92
C ARG A 598 8.21 44.80 24.59
N LYS A 599 8.59 44.56 25.85
CA LYS A 599 7.96 43.56 26.72
C LYS A 599 6.90 44.27 27.56
N ASN A 600 5.64 44.17 27.13
CA ASN A 600 4.48 44.88 27.69
C ASN A 600 4.55 46.41 27.51
N ALA A 601 4.02 47.20 28.45
CA ALA A 601 4.06 48.67 28.40
C ALA A 601 5.46 49.29 28.62
N LYS A 602 6.49 48.48 28.88
CA LYS A 602 7.86 48.95 29.16
C LYS A 602 8.80 48.56 28.02
N VAL A 603 9.68 49.49 27.67
CA VAL A 603 10.70 49.32 26.61
C VAL A 603 12.02 48.90 27.26
N SER A 604 12.63 47.84 26.76
CA SER A 604 13.90 47.28 27.24
C SER A 604 14.90 47.11 26.11
N ALA A 605 16.20 47.18 26.43
CA ALA A 605 17.27 46.83 25.50
C ALA A 605 17.68 45.37 25.68
N GLU A 606 17.85 44.68 24.56
CA GLU A 606 18.31 43.29 24.44
C GLU A 606 19.46 43.19 23.44
N ASN A 607 20.21 42.08 23.48
CA ASN A 607 21.38 41.82 22.63
C ASN A 607 22.42 42.95 22.67
N ILE A 608 22.75 43.41 23.88
CA ILE A 608 23.62 44.58 24.08
C ILE A 608 25.08 44.15 23.91
N ARG A 609 25.82 44.88 23.09
CA ARG A 609 27.23 44.63 22.78
C ARG A 609 28.03 45.92 22.87
N ARG A 610 29.21 45.86 23.48
CA ARG A 610 30.16 46.99 23.45
C ARG A 610 30.71 47.17 22.04
N VAL A 611 30.69 48.40 21.54
CA VAL A 611 31.29 48.76 20.25
C VAL A 611 32.54 49.61 20.47
N THR A 612 33.35 49.76 19.42
CA THR A 612 34.57 50.58 19.47
C THR A 612 34.23 52.05 19.68
N LYS A 613 34.98 52.75 20.54
CA LYS A 613 34.81 54.20 20.75
C LYS A 613 35.00 54.95 19.42
N GLY A 614 34.07 55.82 19.07
CA GLY A 614 34.00 56.53 17.80
C GLY A 614 33.07 55.91 16.76
N THR A 615 32.28 54.89 17.12
CA THR A 615 31.22 54.33 16.24
C THR A 615 30.04 55.30 16.15
N ILE A 616 29.71 55.96 17.25
CA ILE A 616 28.73 57.04 17.27
C ILE A 616 29.43 58.35 16.84
N PRO A 617 28.93 59.08 15.83
CA PRO A 617 29.56 60.31 15.36
C PRO A 617 29.71 61.35 16.48
N VAL A 618 30.94 61.80 16.69
CA VAL A 618 31.26 62.84 17.68
C VAL A 618 30.67 64.18 17.23
N GLU A 619 30.09 64.92 18.18
CA GLU A 619 29.54 66.25 17.94
C GLU A 619 30.64 67.29 17.72
N GLU A 620 30.39 68.25 16.83
CA GLU A 620 31.38 69.25 16.46
C GLU A 620 31.41 70.36 17.53
N ILE A 621 32.56 70.52 18.19
CA ILE A 621 32.77 71.54 19.21
C ILE A 621 32.82 72.92 18.54
N LEU A 622 31.93 73.82 18.98
CA LEU A 622 31.90 75.22 18.58
C LEU A 622 33.03 75.99 19.28
N ARG A 623 34.24 75.89 18.73
CA ARG A 623 35.47 76.46 19.32
C ARG A 623 35.46 77.99 19.38
N ASP A 624 34.68 78.62 18.51
CA ASP A 624 34.46 80.06 18.41
C ASP A 624 33.79 80.65 19.67
N GLN A 625 33.01 79.86 20.41
CA GLN A 625 32.32 80.31 21.63
C GLN A 625 33.14 80.10 22.92
N GLY A 626 34.25 79.38 22.87
CA GLY A 626 35.12 79.16 24.02
C GLY A 626 34.46 78.39 25.18
N VAL A 627 34.95 78.61 26.41
CA VAL A 627 34.40 78.01 27.63
C VAL A 627 33.43 79.00 28.28
N LEU A 628 32.16 78.62 28.33
CA LEU A 628 31.09 79.38 28.97
C LEU A 628 30.98 79.03 30.45
N LYS A 629 30.50 79.98 31.25
CA LYS A 629 30.09 79.78 32.63
C LYS A 629 28.56 79.78 32.69
N GLY A 630 28.02 79.02 33.63
CA GLY A 630 26.59 78.97 33.80
C GLY A 630 26.18 78.22 35.05
N LYS A 631 24.87 77.98 35.14
CA LYS A 631 24.22 77.36 36.27
C LYS A 631 23.29 76.24 35.83
N ILE A 632 23.28 75.14 36.55
CA ILE A 632 22.37 74.02 36.28
C ILE A 632 20.95 74.41 36.71
N ILE A 633 20.02 74.41 35.77
CA ILE A 633 18.60 74.70 36.02
C ILE A 633 17.81 73.42 36.24
N ARG A 634 18.20 72.34 35.55
CA ARG A 634 17.58 71.03 35.68
C ARG A 634 18.65 69.94 35.70
N PRO A 635 18.69 69.08 36.73
CA PRO A 635 19.62 67.96 36.75
C PRO A 635 19.13 66.83 35.84
N MET A 636 19.99 65.90 35.45
CA MET A 636 19.59 64.71 34.68
C MET A 636 18.61 63.82 35.48
N ARG A 637 17.82 63.00 34.78
CA ARG A 637 16.81 62.10 35.39
C ARG A 637 17.36 61.17 36.47
N ILE A 638 18.61 60.75 36.36
CA ILE A 638 19.27 59.95 37.39
C ILE A 638 19.32 60.64 38.77
N VAL A 639 19.40 61.96 38.80
CA VAL A 639 19.45 62.77 40.04
C VAL A 639 18.04 63.10 40.54
N ASN A 640 17.10 63.33 39.62
CA ASN A 640 15.69 63.55 39.93
C ASN A 640 14.80 62.57 39.14
N PRO A 641 14.46 61.39 39.72
CA PRO A 641 13.67 60.37 39.03
C PRO A 641 12.21 60.75 38.75
N GLU A 642 11.68 61.78 39.41
CA GLU A 642 10.29 62.22 39.24
C GLU A 642 10.08 63.02 37.95
N GLN A 643 11.16 63.40 37.25
CA GLN A 643 11.07 64.11 35.97
C GLN A 643 10.83 63.17 34.79
N GLU A 644 10.16 63.67 33.76
CA GLU A 644 9.90 62.94 32.52
C GLU A 644 11.09 63.01 31.55
N GLU A 645 11.78 64.15 31.48
CA GLU A 645 12.89 64.38 30.55
C GLU A 645 14.21 63.76 31.03
N TYR A 646 14.87 63.01 30.15
CA TYR A 646 16.15 62.37 30.43
C TYR A 646 17.31 63.38 30.62
N CYS A 647 17.53 64.24 29.62
CA CYS A 647 18.66 65.17 29.55
C CYS A 647 18.57 66.22 30.65
N GLY A 648 19.67 66.71 31.21
CA GLY A 648 19.67 67.88 32.10
C GLY A 648 19.65 69.21 31.31
N LEU A 649 19.51 70.34 32.00
CA LEU A 649 19.50 71.69 31.41
C LEU A 649 20.48 72.62 32.13
N VAL A 650 21.41 73.23 31.37
CA VAL A 650 22.33 74.26 31.86
C VAL A 650 21.99 75.61 31.25
N GLN A 651 21.96 76.65 32.07
CA GLN A 651 21.77 78.04 31.64
C GLN A 651 23.11 78.76 31.61
N VAL A 652 23.39 79.49 30.53
CA VAL A 652 24.57 80.36 30.43
C VAL A 652 24.37 81.57 31.35
N ASP A 653 25.42 81.96 32.06
CA ASP A 653 25.42 83.21 32.82
C ASP A 653 25.27 84.39 31.84
N PRO A 654 24.22 85.23 31.97
CA PRO A 654 24.02 86.34 31.06
C PRO A 654 25.18 87.33 31.15
N ALA A 655 25.66 87.80 29.99
CA ALA A 655 26.73 88.81 29.93
C ALA A 655 26.23 90.22 30.33
N ASP A 656 24.93 90.49 30.12
CA ASP A 656 24.24 91.74 30.42
C ASP A 656 22.94 91.44 31.20
N GLU A 657 22.54 92.29 32.16
CA GLU A 657 21.34 92.08 33.01
C GLU A 657 20.01 92.01 32.22
N ASP A 658 19.98 92.52 30.98
CA ASP A 658 18.80 92.53 30.10
C ASP A 658 18.77 91.37 29.07
N ALA A 659 19.78 90.49 29.06
CA ALA A 659 19.86 89.39 28.09
C ALA A 659 18.94 88.20 28.48
N LYS A 660 18.21 87.65 27.49
CA LYS A 660 17.36 86.47 27.72
C LYS A 660 18.22 85.27 28.16
N PRO A 661 17.77 84.48 29.16
CA PRO A 661 18.49 83.29 29.60
C PRO A 661 18.53 82.26 28.47
N VAL A 662 19.75 81.86 28.06
CA VAL A 662 19.97 80.82 27.05
C VAL A 662 20.30 79.52 27.77
N CYS A 663 19.56 78.46 27.43
CA CYS A 663 19.68 77.15 28.05
C CYS A 663 20.06 76.08 27.02
N TYR A 664 20.90 75.13 27.43
CA TYR A 664 21.37 74.04 26.59
C TYR A 664 21.17 72.69 27.30
N PRO A 665 20.70 71.65 26.59
CA PRO A 665 20.57 70.32 27.17
C PRO A 665 21.93 69.64 27.36
N TYR A 666 22.00 68.69 28.28
CA TYR A 666 23.19 67.85 28.50
C TYR A 666 22.85 66.42 28.95
N GLY A 667 23.71 65.46 28.61
CA GLY A 667 23.56 64.03 28.96
C GLY A 667 24.81 63.46 29.64
N ILE A 668 24.91 62.13 29.78
CA ILE A 668 26.08 61.50 30.44
C ILE A 668 27.37 61.75 29.64
N THR A 669 27.28 61.80 28.31
CA THR A 669 28.41 62.08 27.43
C THR A 669 28.90 63.53 27.53
N SER A 670 28.05 64.45 27.98
CA SER A 670 28.38 65.87 28.14
C SER A 670 29.19 66.18 29.39
N LEU A 671 29.18 65.31 30.41
CA LEU A 671 29.90 65.56 31.67
C LEU A 671 31.41 65.39 31.50
N ALA A 672 32.20 66.32 32.03
CA ALA A 672 33.67 66.20 32.06
C ALA A 672 34.12 65.08 33.01
N ASP A 673 33.41 64.91 34.12
CA ASP A 673 33.54 63.79 35.06
C ASP A 673 32.24 62.98 35.03
N LYS A 674 32.31 61.74 34.55
CA LYS A 674 31.14 60.87 34.37
C LYS A 674 30.48 60.46 35.68
N ARG A 675 31.15 60.66 36.81
CA ARG A 675 30.64 60.34 38.15
C ARG A 675 30.05 61.58 38.85
N ASP A 676 30.07 62.75 38.22
CA ASP A 676 29.59 63.97 38.84
C ASP A 676 28.06 64.11 38.76
N PHE A 677 27.42 64.19 39.93
CA PHE A 677 25.99 64.43 40.05
C PHE A 677 25.71 65.92 40.15
N LEU A 678 25.58 66.57 38.98
CA LEU A 678 25.21 67.99 38.91
C LEU A 678 23.80 68.23 39.45
N GLN A 679 23.67 69.14 40.42
CA GLN A 679 22.40 69.49 41.04
C GLN A 679 21.87 70.83 40.53
N THR A 680 20.56 71.05 40.73
CA THR A 680 19.96 72.38 40.57
C THR A 680 20.77 73.42 41.32
N ALA A 681 21.08 74.52 40.63
CA ALA A 681 21.88 75.64 41.08
C ALA A 681 23.40 75.48 41.15
N ASP A 682 23.95 74.33 40.75
CA ASP A 682 25.41 74.18 40.64
C ASP A 682 25.99 75.10 39.58
N ALA A 683 27.05 75.83 39.95
CA ALA A 683 27.85 76.62 39.02
C ALA A 683 28.74 75.69 38.19
N VAL A 684 28.73 75.85 36.87
CA VAL A 684 29.44 74.96 35.94
C VAL A 684 30.19 75.76 34.88
N LYS A 685 31.24 75.15 34.33
CA LYS A 685 31.90 75.58 33.10
C LYS A 685 31.64 74.54 32.03
N PHE A 686 31.34 74.97 30.81
CA PHE A 686 31.02 74.06 29.71
C PHE A 686 31.38 74.67 28.37
N GLN A 687 31.36 73.85 27.34
CA GLN A 687 31.53 74.25 25.94
C GLN A 687 30.26 73.88 25.18
N LEU A 688 30.07 74.47 24.00
CA LEU A 688 28.95 74.14 23.13
C LEU A 688 29.41 73.23 22.00
N ALA A 689 28.57 72.25 21.67
CA ALA A 689 28.71 71.45 20.47
C ALA A 689 27.42 71.49 19.67
N ALA A 690 27.56 71.45 18.34
CA ALA A 690 26.44 71.28 17.44
C ALA A 690 26.27 69.79 17.12
N SER A 691 25.10 69.25 17.44
CA SER A 691 24.73 67.91 17.01
C SER A 691 24.33 67.93 15.53
N LYS A 692 24.40 66.78 14.85
CA LYS A 692 24.04 66.65 13.42
C LYS A 692 22.63 67.12 13.09
N ASN A 693 21.74 67.15 14.08
CA ASN A 693 20.35 67.60 13.96
C ASN A 693 20.18 69.12 14.10
N GLY A 694 21.28 69.89 14.18
CA GLY A 694 21.26 71.34 14.34
C GLY A 694 20.94 71.82 15.76
N VAL A 695 20.82 70.90 16.73
CA VAL A 695 20.60 71.22 18.14
C VAL A 695 21.95 71.49 18.81
N THR A 696 22.10 72.69 19.35
CA THR A 696 23.25 73.07 20.17
C THR A 696 23.09 72.50 21.57
N ARG A 697 24.15 71.89 22.10
CA ARG A 697 24.14 71.32 23.46
C ARG A 697 25.41 71.60 24.22
N ALA A 698 25.30 71.49 25.54
CA ALA A 698 26.44 71.66 26.42
C ALA A 698 27.24 70.37 26.49
N ILE A 699 28.56 70.49 26.37
CA ILE A 699 29.55 69.43 26.48
C ILE A 699 30.70 69.85 27.40
N ASN A 700 31.51 68.90 27.85
CA ASN A 700 32.60 69.12 28.80
C ASN A 700 32.17 69.92 30.04
N ILE A 701 30.97 69.61 30.57
CA ILE A 701 30.41 70.29 31.73
C ILE A 701 31.19 69.86 32.96
N ALA A 702 31.85 70.82 33.60
CA ALA A 702 32.61 70.63 34.82
C ALA A 702 32.03 71.52 35.92
N ALA A 703 31.70 70.93 37.06
CA ALA A 703 31.24 71.68 38.22
C ALA A 703 32.35 72.60 38.75
N VAL A 704 32.02 73.87 38.97
CA VAL A 704 32.89 74.85 39.62
C VAL A 704 32.61 74.81 41.11
N ARG A 705 33.07 73.74 41.76
CA ARG A 705 32.90 73.54 43.20
C ARG A 705 34.17 73.90 43.95
N LYS A 706 34.02 74.46 45.15
CA LYS A 706 35.15 74.74 46.05
C LYS A 706 35.50 73.44 46.77
N TYR A 707 36.68 72.90 46.48
CA TYR A 707 37.21 71.76 47.22
C TYR A 707 37.68 72.22 48.60
N ILE A 708 37.23 71.50 49.63
CA ILE A 708 37.57 71.72 51.02
C ILE A 708 38.47 70.57 51.47
N ARG A 709 39.43 70.86 52.34
CA ARG A 709 40.35 69.88 52.90
C ARG A 709 40.05 69.62 54.36
N ALA A 710 39.95 68.36 54.75
CA ALA A 710 39.84 67.98 56.16
C ALA A 710 40.35 66.54 56.37
N LYS A 711 40.40 66.13 57.64
CA LYS A 711 40.82 64.78 58.03
C LYS A 711 39.63 63.84 58.17
N VAL A 712 39.81 62.62 57.69
CA VAL A 712 38.86 61.53 57.88
C VAL A 712 38.86 61.13 59.34
N ASP A 713 37.70 61.15 59.96
CA ASP A 713 37.50 60.80 61.36
C ASP A 713 37.44 59.29 61.57
N SER A 714 36.57 58.62 60.80
CA SER A 714 36.36 57.19 60.91
C SER A 714 35.80 56.61 59.60
N VAL A 715 36.15 55.36 59.33
CA VAL A 715 35.65 54.58 58.18
C VAL A 715 35.00 53.32 58.73
N LYS A 716 33.75 53.04 58.34
CA LYS A 716 32.95 51.90 58.80
C LYS A 716 32.31 51.21 57.59
N GLY A 717 32.91 50.10 57.15
CA GLY A 717 32.46 49.37 55.96
C GLY A 717 32.56 50.25 54.71
N GLN A 718 31.45 50.41 53.99
CA GLN A 718 31.35 51.22 52.77
C GLN A 718 31.15 52.72 53.02
N PHE A 719 31.19 53.17 54.28
CA PHE A 719 30.88 54.56 54.65
C PHE A 719 32.03 55.18 55.45
N GLY A 720 32.23 56.48 55.32
CA GLY A 720 33.20 57.25 56.09
C GLY A 720 32.65 58.58 56.60
N PHE A 721 33.34 59.13 57.61
CA PHE A 721 33.00 60.39 58.27
C PHE A 721 34.20 61.31 58.27
N ILE A 722 34.00 62.59 57.95
CA ILE A 722 35.02 63.63 57.89
C ILE A 722 34.71 64.68 58.96
N ASN A 723 35.74 65.12 59.69
CA ASN A 723 35.62 66.20 60.65
C ASN A 723 35.63 67.54 59.91
N TYR A 724 34.45 68.12 59.69
CA TYR A 724 34.26 69.41 59.02
C TYR A 724 33.47 70.37 59.93
N GLU A 725 34.12 71.45 60.38
CA GLU A 725 33.55 72.40 61.35
C GLU A 725 32.36 73.23 60.82
N ALA A 726 32.18 73.33 59.50
CA ALA A 726 31.09 74.13 58.91
C ALA A 726 29.79 73.34 58.67
N ALA A 727 29.73 72.06 59.07
CA ALA A 727 28.44 71.41 59.25
C ALA A 727 27.83 71.97 60.54
N GLU A 728 26.85 72.86 60.40
CA GLU A 728 26.12 73.40 61.55
C GLU A 728 25.80 72.27 62.55
N GLU A 729 26.09 72.52 63.83
CA GLU A 729 25.79 71.62 64.96
C GLU A 729 26.78 70.47 65.25
N GLY A 730 28.07 70.60 64.90
CA GLY A 730 29.11 69.64 65.33
C GLY A 730 28.95 68.23 64.74
N LYS A 731 28.17 68.11 63.65
CA LYS A 731 27.87 66.86 62.96
C LYS A 731 28.97 66.52 61.96
N LYS A 732 29.49 65.30 62.03
CA LYS A 732 30.51 64.79 61.08
C LYS A 732 29.93 64.68 59.68
N LEU A 733 30.70 65.06 58.67
CA LEU A 733 30.27 65.01 57.27
C LEU A 733 30.40 63.58 56.74
N PHE A 734 29.32 63.06 56.16
CA PHE A 734 29.22 61.67 55.69
C PHE A 734 29.68 61.51 54.23
N PHE A 735 30.41 60.44 53.90
CA PHE A 735 30.69 60.04 52.52
C PHE A 735 30.56 58.51 52.32
N HIS A 736 30.29 58.09 51.09
CA HIS A 736 30.29 56.68 50.68
C HIS A 736 31.61 56.33 49.99
N MET A 737 32.09 55.09 50.08
CA MET A 737 33.36 54.68 49.47
C MET A 737 33.33 54.72 47.93
N THR A 738 32.14 54.74 47.33
CA THR A 738 31.96 54.98 45.88
C THR A 738 32.24 56.43 45.46
N GLU A 739 32.18 57.38 46.39
CA GLU A 739 32.49 58.80 46.14
C GLU A 739 33.99 59.07 46.17
N VAL A 740 34.79 58.03 46.47
CA VAL A 740 36.25 58.09 46.49
C VAL A 740 36.78 57.86 45.08
N HIS A 741 37.52 58.84 44.58
CA HIS A 741 38.18 58.75 43.27
C HIS A 741 39.38 57.79 43.31
N ASP A 742 39.74 57.26 42.14
CA ASP A 742 40.91 56.41 41.90
C ASP A 742 40.94 55.06 42.64
N GLY A 743 39.84 54.66 43.30
CA GLY A 743 39.75 53.36 44.00
C GLY A 743 40.74 53.24 45.16
N VAL A 744 41.18 54.37 45.71
CA VAL A 744 42.17 54.40 46.80
C VAL A 744 41.48 54.15 48.13
N ASP A 745 42.01 53.20 48.91
CA ASP A 745 41.52 52.97 50.27
C ASP A 745 41.84 54.16 51.18
N ILE A 746 40.78 54.71 51.77
CA ILE A 746 40.84 55.79 52.74
C ILE A 746 40.78 55.21 54.16
N GLN A 747 41.64 55.69 55.04
CA GLN A 747 41.69 55.31 56.46
C GLN A 747 41.44 56.52 57.36
N ALA A 748 41.08 56.25 58.61
CA ALA A 748 40.97 57.30 59.64
C ALA A 748 42.31 58.03 59.80
N GLY A 749 42.27 59.37 59.78
CA GLY A 749 43.44 60.24 59.86
C GLY A 749 43.97 60.74 58.52
N ASP A 750 43.54 60.16 57.39
CA ASP A 750 43.94 60.63 56.06
C ASP A 750 43.42 62.05 55.78
N GLU A 751 44.25 62.85 55.12
CA GLU A 751 43.82 64.15 54.57
C GLU A 751 43.17 63.95 53.22
N VAL A 752 41.95 64.46 53.08
CA VAL A 752 41.15 64.35 51.87
C VAL A 752 40.71 65.73 51.42
N GLU A 753 40.69 65.96 50.10
CA GLU A 753 39.91 67.04 49.49
C GLU A 753 38.56 66.50 49.04
N PHE A 754 37.50 67.26 49.28
CA PHE A 754 36.14 66.86 48.94
C PHE A 754 35.29 68.09 48.69
N VAL A 755 34.10 67.86 48.16
CA VAL A 755 33.08 68.87 47.96
C VAL A 755 31.92 68.58 48.90
N VAL A 756 31.42 69.61 49.58
CA VAL A 756 30.19 69.51 50.37
C VAL A 756 28.98 69.65 49.45
N VAL A 757 28.14 68.63 49.37
CA VAL A 757 26.91 68.59 48.57
C VAL A 757 25.72 68.37 49.50
N GLN A 758 24.62 69.08 49.26
CA GLN A 758 23.37 68.86 50.00
C GLN A 758 22.49 67.86 49.24
N ASN A 759 22.02 66.81 49.90
CA ASN A 759 21.07 65.89 49.29
C ASN A 759 19.69 66.55 49.26
N GLN A 760 19.11 66.67 48.06
CA GLN A 760 17.86 67.40 47.86
C GLN A 760 16.65 66.76 48.54
N ARG A 761 16.66 65.43 48.73
CA ARG A 761 15.55 64.67 49.31
C ARG A 761 15.51 64.73 50.83
N ASN A 762 16.67 64.69 51.49
CA ASN A 762 16.76 64.62 52.95
C ASN A 762 17.37 65.88 53.60
N LYS A 763 17.80 66.86 52.78
CA LYS A 763 18.46 68.12 53.18
C LYS A 763 19.75 67.95 53.99
N LYS A 764 20.30 66.73 54.09
CA LYS A 764 21.58 66.45 54.78
C LYS A 764 22.76 66.77 53.87
N PHE A 765 23.86 67.22 54.46
CA PHE A 765 25.13 67.44 53.76
C PHE A 765 25.96 66.16 53.72
N SER A 766 26.59 65.90 52.58
CA SER A 766 27.54 64.81 52.36
C SER A 766 28.79 65.30 51.64
N ALA A 767 29.90 64.60 51.84
CA ALA A 767 31.12 64.77 51.07
C ALA A 767 31.03 63.95 49.78
N CYS A 768 31.19 64.63 48.65
CA CYS A 768 31.24 64.05 47.31
C CYS A 768 32.59 64.34 46.67
N SER A 769 32.96 63.54 45.66
CA SER A 769 34.26 63.62 44.97
C SER A 769 35.45 63.67 45.93
N VAL A 770 35.49 62.70 46.84
CA VAL A 770 36.53 62.59 47.86
C VAL A 770 37.83 62.11 47.20
N ARG A 771 38.92 62.84 47.41
CA ARG A 771 40.25 62.51 46.88
C ARG A 771 41.26 62.55 48.03
N LYS A 772 42.05 61.48 48.16
CA LYS A 772 43.11 61.42 49.15
C LYS A 772 44.27 62.32 48.74
N ILE A 773 44.64 63.25 49.61
CA ILE A 773 45.78 64.14 49.40
C ILE A 773 47.03 63.40 49.85
N THR A 774 47.76 62.81 48.91
CA THR A 774 49.12 62.35 49.17
C THR A 774 50.08 63.54 49.08
N SER A 775 50.90 63.78 50.10
CA SER A 775 51.92 64.85 50.17
C SER A 775 53.06 64.74 49.12
N ARG A 776 52.90 63.91 48.08
CA ARG A 776 53.78 63.83 46.92
C ARG A 776 53.05 64.34 45.67
N GLN A 777 53.05 65.66 45.48
CA GLN A 777 52.61 66.25 44.22
C GLN A 777 53.63 65.93 43.11
N ARG A 778 53.25 65.10 42.13
CA ARG A 778 54.05 64.84 40.92
C ARG A 778 53.71 65.93 39.88
N PRO A 779 54.68 66.60 39.23
CA PRO A 779 54.39 67.80 38.42
C PRO A 779 53.46 67.52 37.23
N GLU A 780 52.52 68.44 36.98
CA GLU A 780 51.50 68.39 35.90
C GLU A 780 52.06 68.12 34.50
N ARG A 781 53.35 68.41 34.25
CA ARG A 781 53.98 68.26 32.93
C ARG A 781 54.06 66.82 32.40
N LEU A 782 53.88 65.80 33.25
CA LEU A 782 53.89 64.39 32.82
C LEU A 782 52.50 63.81 32.54
N VAL A 783 51.42 64.44 33.02
CA VAL A 783 50.04 63.98 32.79
C VAL A 783 49.60 64.25 31.35
N SER A 784 50.20 65.25 30.69
CA SER A 784 50.00 65.54 29.27
C SER A 784 50.54 64.47 28.30
N ARG A 785 51.46 63.60 28.73
CA ARG A 785 52.03 62.53 27.87
C ARG A 785 51.40 61.14 28.10
N LEU A 786 50.67 60.94 29.19
CA LEU A 786 49.98 59.67 29.46
C LEU A 786 48.55 59.62 28.92
N LYS A 787 47.97 60.75 28.49
CA LYS A 787 46.67 60.77 27.79
C LYS A 787 46.75 60.39 26.31
N SER A 788 47.93 60.07 25.77
CA SER A 788 48.09 59.79 24.33
C SER A 788 48.57 58.37 23.99
N ILE A 789 48.67 57.44 24.95
CA ILE A 789 49.05 56.06 24.64
C ILE A 789 48.31 55.13 25.59
N ASN A 790 47.20 54.55 25.12
CA ASN A 790 46.82 53.20 25.52
C ASN A 790 46.89 52.32 24.27
N ASP A 791 47.53 51.18 24.48
CA ASP A 791 47.94 50.15 23.56
C ASP A 791 46.74 49.46 22.90
N ASP A 792 46.73 49.38 21.57
CA ASP A 792 46.71 48.08 20.89
C ASP A 792 47.06 48.22 19.39
N MET A 793 48.11 47.49 19.01
CA MET A 793 48.48 47.03 17.66
C MET A 793 48.97 48.06 16.63
N ILE A 794 50.24 48.45 16.78
CA ILE A 794 51.39 48.16 15.89
C ILE A 794 52.48 49.19 16.27
N SER A 795 53.36 48.83 17.20
CA SER A 795 54.60 49.56 17.46
C SER A 795 55.81 48.74 16.99
N PRO A 796 56.85 49.40 16.43
CA PRO A 796 57.96 48.73 15.76
C PRO A 796 58.84 47.97 16.76
N ARG A 797 59.19 46.72 16.41
CA ARG A 797 60.18 45.90 17.13
C ARG A 797 61.52 46.64 17.24
N MET A 798 61.88 47.10 18.44
CA MET A 798 63.28 47.40 18.77
C MET A 798 63.96 46.12 19.25
N VAL A 799 64.90 45.62 18.46
CA VAL A 799 65.79 44.52 18.85
C VAL A 799 66.99 45.12 19.60
N ALA A 800 67.17 44.74 20.86
CA ALA A 800 68.34 45.10 21.65
C ALA A 800 69.58 44.37 21.10
N LEU A 801 70.49 45.11 20.43
CA LEU A 801 71.73 44.56 19.86
C LEU A 801 72.77 44.12 20.91
N ARG A 802 72.66 44.58 22.17
CA ARG A 802 73.41 44.06 23.33
C ARG A 802 72.62 44.23 24.62
N GLN A 803 72.57 43.18 25.43
CA GLN A 803 72.06 43.27 26.81
C GLN A 803 73.13 43.92 27.71
N PRO A 804 72.76 44.88 28.59
CA PRO A 804 73.72 45.48 29.52
C PRO A 804 74.12 44.47 30.60
N LYS A 805 75.42 44.22 30.72
CA LYS A 805 76.02 43.46 31.83
C LYS A 805 76.07 44.33 33.08
N GLY A 806 75.79 43.73 34.23
CA GLY A 806 75.89 44.37 35.54
C GLY A 806 77.32 44.83 35.89
N PRO A 807 77.47 45.65 36.95
CA PRO A 807 78.69 46.40 37.26
C PRO A 807 79.91 45.48 37.45
N ASP A 808 80.97 45.71 36.66
CA ASP A 808 82.15 44.86 36.50
C ASP A 808 83.38 45.33 37.31
N GLY A 809 83.17 46.17 38.32
CA GLY A 809 84.25 46.65 39.18
C GLY A 809 85.23 47.61 38.51
N THR A 810 84.94 48.13 37.31
CA THR A 810 85.72 49.22 36.70
C THR A 810 85.50 50.55 37.44
N LYS A 811 86.47 51.48 37.34
CA LYS A 811 86.58 52.72 38.14
C LYS A 811 85.33 53.63 38.16
N GLY A 812 84.35 53.42 37.27
CA GLY A 812 83.06 54.13 37.23
C GLY A 812 81.94 53.54 38.10
N PHE A 813 82.14 52.36 38.69
CA PHE A 813 81.12 51.62 39.48
C PHE A 813 81.56 51.30 40.92
N ALA A 814 82.57 51.99 41.45
CA ALA A 814 83.00 51.81 42.84
C ALA A 814 82.06 52.57 43.82
N PRO A 815 81.63 51.94 44.93
CA PRO A 815 80.79 52.60 45.93
C PRO A 815 81.57 53.72 46.64
N ARG A 816 80.96 54.91 46.75
CA ARG A 816 81.55 56.05 47.48
C ARG A 816 81.63 55.74 48.99
N ILE A 817 82.83 55.83 49.55
CA ILE A 817 83.08 55.73 50.99
C ILE A 817 82.54 57.01 51.68
N PRO A 818 81.74 56.90 52.76
CA PRO A 818 81.19 58.06 53.46
C PRO A 818 82.28 58.80 54.26
N ARG A 819 82.33 60.13 54.13
CA ARG A 819 83.19 61.00 54.95
C ARG A 819 82.71 60.98 56.41
N GLN A 820 83.60 60.69 57.34
CA GLN A 820 83.38 60.89 58.77
C GLN A 820 83.46 62.39 59.13
N PRO A 821 82.72 62.84 60.16
CA PRO A 821 82.78 64.22 60.65
C PRO A 821 84.09 64.48 61.41
N THR A 822 84.66 65.67 61.22
CA THR A 822 85.77 66.17 62.02
C THR A 822 85.27 66.57 63.41
N VAL A 823 86.09 66.24 64.42
CA VAL A 823 85.94 66.55 65.86
C VAL A 823 85.75 68.04 66.10
#